data_AF-A0A0P6RSL6-F1
#
_entry.id   AF-A0A0P6RSL6-F1
#
_cell.length_a   1.000
_cell.length_b   1.000
_cell.length_c   1.000
_cell.angle_alpha   90.00
_cell.angle_beta   90.00
_cell.angle_gamma   90.00
#
_symmetry.space_group_name_H-M   'P 1'
#
loop_
_entity.id
_entity.type
_entity.pdbx_description
1 polymer ?
#
loop_
_entity_poly.entity_id
_entity_poly.type
_entity_poly.pdbx_seq_one_letter_code
_entity_poly.pdbx_strand_id
1 'polypeptide(L)'
;MTGTSAKTKAGGPRSRLFVYNGGFVMQPRLRRILSLAGYTIRLGLPQQDDLVGIWGNSPTAQRGRAVAAKYDAKLLCVEDAFLRSIHPGRAGEPPLGLLLDRKGAHFDPAQPSDLEELLANHPLDDSHMMRRARNAIGRLQDANLSKYNAFLPSAPVPDPGYVLVVDQLRGDASVAASKADRARFLEMLVFAQEEHPGARILIKTHPETREGHRPGHFTNKDAQGRIALFSDAVSPWDLLEGAIAVYTVSSQLGFEAILAGHKPRVFGQPFYAGWGLTQDEDPLPRRQRKLTRAQLFSAAMFLYPTWYDPYSDRLCELERVIDTLEATTRAWRQDRAGWAASGMSLWKRKPLQGFFGQTKKLTFTESPEEARKSGRNWMVWASKGDAKSHAGATRVEDGFLRSRGLGAELVPPLSLVLDRQGIYYDPRQPSDLDDLITQRADLGPAEALRAEALIQQLIRNSLSKYNLSGAPPALPEGHRILVPGQVEDDASIEAGCGRINTNLELLRATRKANPKAVIIYKPHPDVEAGLRPGGLAADAVPEELADVVASNCDPMALLDMVQEVWTMTSLLGFEALLRGAKVTTLGLPFYAGWGLTQDKRTPPPWRQARPDLLGLAHAVLIDYPRYFDPVTKHPCPPEVVVERLKTGALPKPGLGNRALSKLQGSLATYAHLWRRG
;
A
#
# COMPACT_ATOMS: atom_id res chain seq x y z
N MET A 1 -19.84 -18.09 -27.82
CA MET A 1 -18.73 -17.79 -28.75
C MET A 1 -17.94 -16.63 -28.18
N THR A 2 -16.64 -16.83 -28.06
CA THR A 2 -15.70 -16.01 -27.28
C THR A 2 -15.53 -14.61 -27.86
N GLY A 3 -15.97 -13.59 -27.13
CA GLY A 3 -15.58 -12.20 -27.37
C GLY A 3 -14.09 -12.05 -27.10
N THR A 4 -13.29 -12.16 -28.14
CA THR A 4 -11.86 -11.85 -28.14
C THR A 4 -11.69 -10.35 -27.88
N SER A 5 -11.53 -9.97 -26.61
CA SER A 5 -10.51 -8.98 -26.28
C SER A 5 -9.23 -9.49 -26.91
N ALA A 6 -8.70 -8.78 -27.90
CA ALA A 6 -7.42 -9.09 -28.48
C ALA A 6 -6.33 -8.84 -27.42
N LYS A 7 -6.19 -9.77 -26.48
CA LYS A 7 -4.95 -9.98 -25.74
C LYS A 7 -3.90 -10.24 -26.81
N THR A 8 -3.14 -9.21 -27.16
CA THR A 8 -1.92 -9.36 -27.94
C THR A 8 -1.07 -10.38 -27.21
N LYS A 9 -1.00 -11.61 -27.74
CA LYS A 9 -0.12 -12.66 -27.23
C LYS A 9 1.29 -12.08 -27.19
N ALA A 10 2.00 -12.26 -26.08
CA ALA A 10 3.43 -11.96 -26.01
C ALA A 10 4.13 -12.70 -27.17
N GLY A 11 4.76 -11.94 -28.08
CA GLY A 11 5.41 -12.48 -29.28
C GLY A 11 4.68 -12.26 -30.62
N GLY A 12 3.46 -11.70 -30.64
CA GLY A 12 2.81 -11.26 -31.88
C GLY A 12 3.40 -9.95 -32.46
N PRO A 13 3.17 -9.63 -33.74
CA PRO A 13 3.61 -8.35 -34.32
C PRO A 13 2.93 -7.19 -33.56
N ARG A 14 3.75 -6.30 -32.97
CA ARG A 14 3.25 -5.11 -32.28
C ARG A 14 2.57 -4.15 -33.26
N SER A 15 1.40 -3.64 -32.91
CA SER A 15 0.70 -2.64 -33.72
C SER A 15 1.49 -1.33 -33.74
N ARG A 16 1.73 -0.78 -34.93
CA ARG A 16 2.39 0.54 -35.07
C ARG A 16 1.38 1.63 -34.67
N LEU A 17 1.78 2.50 -33.76
CA LEU A 17 0.97 3.59 -33.21
C LEU A 17 1.62 4.93 -33.54
N PHE A 18 1.10 5.62 -34.56
CA PHE A 18 1.56 6.95 -34.97
C PHE A 18 0.99 8.02 -34.05
N VAL A 19 1.85 8.87 -33.48
CA VAL A 19 1.42 9.88 -32.50
C VAL A 19 1.82 11.29 -32.95
N TYR A 20 0.93 12.24 -32.70
CA TYR A 20 1.10 13.66 -33.06
C TYR A 20 1.04 14.59 -31.84
N ASN A 21 1.25 14.02 -30.65
CA ASN A 21 1.31 14.71 -29.38
C ASN A 21 2.61 14.32 -28.66
N GLY A 22 3.43 15.32 -28.30
CA GLY A 22 4.72 15.12 -27.66
C GLY A 22 4.66 14.36 -26.34
N GLY A 23 3.53 14.39 -25.63
CA GLY A 23 3.33 13.63 -24.38
C GLY A 23 3.57 12.14 -24.55
N PHE A 24 3.14 11.55 -25.68
CA PHE A 24 3.40 10.13 -26.00
C PHE A 24 4.89 9.81 -26.15
N VAL A 25 5.73 10.79 -26.49
CA VAL A 25 7.16 10.59 -26.69
C VAL A 25 7.96 10.91 -25.42
N MET A 26 7.55 11.95 -24.70
CA MET A 26 8.29 12.51 -23.58
C MET A 26 7.98 11.85 -22.24
N GLN A 27 6.83 11.18 -22.08
CA GLN A 27 6.43 10.56 -20.82
C GLN A 27 6.90 9.08 -20.77
N PRO A 28 7.91 8.72 -19.96
CA PRO A 28 8.50 7.38 -20.01
C PRO A 28 7.53 6.28 -19.60
N ARG A 29 6.71 6.53 -18.56
CA ARG A 29 5.75 5.54 -18.06
C ARG A 29 4.63 5.29 -19.07
N LEU A 30 4.06 6.35 -19.65
CA LEU A 30 3.06 6.25 -20.72
C LEU A 30 3.54 5.35 -21.87
N ARG A 31 4.75 5.64 -22.38
CA ARG A 31 5.39 4.83 -23.43
C ARG A 31 5.54 3.38 -23.02
N ARG A 32 5.95 3.14 -21.77
CA ARG A 32 6.19 1.80 -21.27
C ARG A 32 4.90 0.99 -21.19
N ILE A 33 3.82 1.57 -20.69
CA ILE A 33 2.50 0.92 -20.65
C ILE A 33 2.03 0.58 -22.07
N LEU A 34 2.12 1.52 -23.02
CA LEU A 34 1.74 1.27 -24.42
C LEU A 34 2.58 0.15 -25.06
N SER A 35 3.89 0.13 -24.80
CA SER A 35 4.79 -0.92 -25.27
C SER A 35 4.42 -2.30 -24.72
N LEU A 36 4.12 -2.38 -23.42
CA LEU A 36 3.68 -3.61 -22.76
C LEU A 36 2.29 -4.07 -23.24
N ALA A 37 1.42 -3.12 -23.59
CA ALA A 37 0.11 -3.39 -24.21
C ALA A 37 0.20 -3.78 -25.70
N GLY A 38 1.41 -3.84 -26.27
CA GLY A 38 1.65 -4.30 -27.64
C GLY A 38 1.68 -3.20 -28.70
N TYR A 39 1.76 -1.93 -28.32
CA TYR A 39 1.86 -0.80 -29.24
C TYR A 39 3.30 -0.30 -29.39
N THR A 40 3.74 -0.09 -30.63
CA THR A 40 5.04 0.53 -30.91
C THR A 40 4.82 1.95 -31.41
N ILE A 41 5.26 2.93 -30.61
CA ILE A 41 5.13 4.34 -30.96
C ILE A 41 6.01 4.65 -32.18
N ARG A 42 5.42 5.31 -33.18
CA ARG A 42 6.06 5.77 -34.41
C ARG A 42 5.77 7.26 -34.62
N LEU A 43 6.68 7.93 -35.31
CA LEU A 43 6.50 9.25 -35.88
C LEU A 43 6.48 9.10 -37.41
N GLY A 44 5.87 10.05 -38.12
CA GLY A 44 5.75 10.01 -39.58
C GLY A 44 4.29 9.91 -40.01
N LEU A 45 4.02 9.17 -41.09
CA LEU A 45 2.68 8.99 -41.68
C LEU A 45 2.25 7.52 -41.54
N PRO A 46 1.00 7.25 -41.11
CA PRO A 46 0.49 5.90 -40.98
C PRO A 46 0.16 5.28 -42.36
N GLN A 47 0.14 3.95 -42.41
CA GLN A 47 -0.49 3.16 -43.47
C GLN A 47 -1.89 2.68 -43.02
N GLN A 48 -2.65 2.09 -43.93
CA GLN A 48 -4.06 1.70 -43.68
C GLN A 48 -4.25 0.76 -42.48
N ASP A 49 -3.33 -0.19 -42.26
CA ASP A 49 -3.39 -1.12 -41.12
C ASP A 49 -2.80 -0.56 -39.81
N ASP A 50 -2.32 0.69 -39.82
CA ASP A 50 -1.75 1.32 -38.64
C ASP A 50 -2.79 1.99 -37.75
N LEU A 51 -2.38 2.26 -36.52
CA LEU A 51 -3.15 3.05 -35.57
C LEU A 51 -2.59 4.45 -35.45
N VAL A 52 -3.47 5.43 -35.29
CA VAL A 52 -3.13 6.78 -34.87
C VAL A 52 -3.57 6.99 -33.42
N GLY A 53 -2.60 7.29 -32.56
CA GLY A 53 -2.82 7.54 -31.13
C GLY A 53 -3.21 8.98 -30.85
N ILE A 54 -4.32 9.16 -30.13
CA ILE A 54 -4.77 10.47 -29.64
C ILE A 54 -4.95 10.44 -28.12
N TRP A 55 -4.71 11.58 -27.47
CA TRP A 55 -5.02 11.73 -26.04
C TRP A 55 -6.41 12.33 -25.89
N GLY A 56 -7.38 11.50 -25.50
CA GLY A 56 -8.78 11.88 -25.35
C GLY A 56 -9.32 12.80 -26.44
N ASN A 57 -9.91 13.91 -26.01
CA ASN A 57 -10.28 15.02 -26.88
C ASN A 57 -9.44 16.29 -26.60
N SER A 58 -8.15 16.11 -26.35
CA SER A 58 -7.21 17.23 -26.16
C SER A 58 -7.11 18.10 -27.44
N PRO A 59 -6.65 19.36 -27.34
CA PRO A 59 -6.50 20.23 -28.52
C PRO A 59 -5.62 19.62 -29.63
N THR A 60 -4.65 18.79 -29.27
CA THR A 60 -3.77 18.10 -30.24
C THR A 60 -4.43 16.85 -30.87
N ALA A 61 -5.51 16.33 -30.29
CA ALA A 61 -6.24 15.17 -30.81
C ALA A 61 -6.82 15.44 -32.21
N GLN A 62 -7.20 16.69 -32.52
CA GLN A 62 -7.69 17.08 -33.85
C GLN A 62 -6.68 16.76 -34.96
N ARG A 63 -5.38 16.97 -34.69
CA ARG A 63 -4.32 16.64 -35.66
C ARG A 63 -4.27 15.14 -35.92
N GLY A 64 -4.32 14.33 -34.86
CA GLY A 64 -4.36 12.87 -35.00
C GLY A 64 -5.61 12.38 -35.73
N ARG A 65 -6.79 12.94 -35.44
CA ARG A 65 -8.04 12.63 -36.16
C ARG A 65 -7.96 12.99 -37.65
N ALA A 66 -7.43 14.16 -37.98
CA ALA A 66 -7.25 14.59 -39.36
C ALA A 66 -6.29 13.67 -40.13
N VAL A 67 -5.19 13.23 -39.49
CA VAL A 67 -4.27 12.26 -40.11
C VAL A 67 -4.93 10.90 -40.26
N ALA A 68 -5.62 10.38 -39.24
CA ALA A 68 -6.33 9.12 -39.31
C ALA A 68 -7.32 9.10 -40.47
N ALA A 69 -8.14 10.16 -40.61
CA ALA A 69 -9.08 10.30 -41.71
C ALA A 69 -8.39 10.39 -43.08
N LYS A 70 -7.28 11.14 -43.20
CA LYS A 70 -6.55 11.30 -44.46
C LYS A 70 -5.94 10.00 -44.99
N TYR A 71 -5.49 9.13 -44.09
CA TYR A 71 -4.77 7.90 -44.44
C TYR A 71 -5.59 6.62 -44.20
N ASP A 72 -6.90 6.76 -43.93
CA ASP A 72 -7.81 5.65 -43.60
C ASP A 72 -7.27 4.74 -42.47
N ALA A 73 -6.58 5.34 -41.50
CA ALA A 73 -5.98 4.65 -40.37
C ALA A 73 -6.94 4.64 -39.17
N LYS A 74 -6.92 3.55 -38.40
CA LYS A 74 -7.79 3.41 -37.21
C LYS A 74 -7.27 4.27 -36.05
N LEU A 75 -8.16 4.69 -35.15
CA LEU A 75 -7.79 5.48 -33.97
C LEU A 75 -7.57 4.59 -32.75
N LEU A 76 -6.65 5.01 -31.89
CA LEU A 76 -6.56 4.58 -30.50
C LEU A 76 -6.66 5.82 -29.60
N CYS A 77 -7.78 5.92 -28.89
CA CYS A 77 -8.00 6.95 -27.88
C CYS A 77 -7.36 6.51 -26.56
N VAL A 78 -6.40 7.28 -26.08
CA VAL A 78 -5.68 7.04 -24.83
C VAL A 78 -6.11 8.07 -23.80
N GLU A 79 -6.42 7.63 -22.58
CA GLU A 79 -6.74 8.48 -21.44
C GLU A 79 -6.13 7.93 -20.14
N ASP A 80 -6.08 8.78 -19.11
CA ASP A 80 -5.77 8.33 -17.76
C ASP A 80 -6.86 7.36 -17.25
N ALA A 81 -6.44 6.28 -16.59
CA ALA A 81 -7.37 5.37 -15.92
C ALA A 81 -8.06 6.02 -14.71
N PHE A 82 -9.14 5.39 -14.25
CA PHE A 82 -9.99 5.91 -13.19
C PHE A 82 -9.29 5.98 -11.81
N LEU A 83 -8.29 5.13 -11.56
CA LEU A 83 -7.31 5.32 -10.48
C LEU A 83 -6.00 5.74 -11.11
N ARG A 84 -5.41 6.84 -10.61
CA ARG A 84 -4.27 7.43 -11.31
C ARG A 84 -3.01 7.55 -10.46
N SER A 85 -3.09 8.32 -9.37
CA SER A 85 -1.90 8.82 -8.66
C SER A 85 -2.27 9.56 -7.36
N ILE A 86 -1.28 10.07 -6.63
CA ILE A 86 -1.53 10.96 -5.47
C ILE A 86 -1.98 12.33 -5.96
N HIS A 87 -1.20 12.97 -6.83
CA HIS A 87 -1.48 14.30 -7.39
C HIS A 87 -2.02 14.23 -8.81
N PRO A 88 -2.69 15.28 -9.31
CA PRO A 88 -3.10 15.38 -10.71
C PRO A 88 -1.93 15.27 -11.70
N GLY A 89 -2.22 14.83 -12.93
CA GLY A 89 -1.17 14.63 -13.94
C GLY A 89 -0.36 15.87 -14.30
N ARG A 90 -0.97 17.06 -14.17
CA ARG A 90 -0.28 18.34 -14.37
C ARG A 90 0.75 18.65 -13.28
N ALA A 91 0.70 17.98 -12.13
CA ALA A 91 1.75 18.02 -11.11
C ALA A 91 2.97 17.15 -11.45
N GLY A 92 2.97 16.50 -12.63
CA GLY A 92 4.09 15.69 -13.13
C GLY A 92 4.08 14.23 -12.67
N GLU A 93 3.04 13.79 -11.95
CA GLU A 93 2.96 12.41 -11.47
C GLU A 93 2.51 11.44 -12.58
N PRO A 94 3.26 10.37 -12.85
CA PRO A 94 2.93 9.43 -13.93
C PRO A 94 1.79 8.47 -13.54
N PRO A 95 0.91 8.07 -14.49
CA PRO A 95 -0.27 7.26 -14.18
C PRO A 95 0.07 5.80 -13.85
N LEU A 96 -0.81 5.12 -13.08
CA LEU A 96 -0.72 3.68 -12.79
C LEU A 96 -1.58 2.81 -13.74
N GLY A 97 -2.28 3.42 -14.68
CA GLY A 97 -3.02 2.72 -15.73
C GLY A 97 -3.48 3.66 -16.83
N LEU A 98 -3.86 3.09 -17.96
CA LEU A 98 -4.40 3.81 -19.11
C LEU A 98 -5.72 3.20 -19.58
N LEU A 99 -6.59 4.04 -20.12
CA LEU A 99 -7.74 3.60 -20.91
C LEU A 99 -7.30 3.60 -22.37
N LEU A 100 -7.37 2.44 -23.03
CA LEU A 100 -6.91 2.25 -24.41
C LEU A 100 -8.09 1.83 -25.28
N ASP A 101 -8.82 2.81 -25.81
CA ASP A 101 -10.09 2.60 -26.50
C ASP A 101 -9.93 2.73 -28.02
N ARG A 102 -10.38 1.73 -28.77
CA ARG A 102 -10.28 1.69 -30.24
C ARG A 102 -11.54 2.21 -30.94
N LYS A 103 -12.63 2.40 -30.22
CA LYS A 103 -13.90 2.89 -30.76
C LYS A 103 -14.13 4.36 -30.47
N GLY A 104 -13.82 4.85 -29.28
CA GLY A 104 -14.05 6.25 -28.90
C GLY A 104 -13.73 6.54 -27.44
N ALA A 105 -13.65 7.80 -27.04
CA ALA A 105 -13.44 8.11 -25.63
C ALA A 105 -14.65 7.64 -24.80
N HIS A 106 -14.42 6.97 -23.67
CA HIS A 106 -15.49 6.50 -22.77
C HIS A 106 -16.49 7.58 -22.33
N PHE A 107 -16.05 8.84 -22.27
CA PHE A 107 -16.89 9.98 -21.90
C PHE A 107 -17.66 10.60 -23.08
N ASP A 108 -17.41 10.16 -24.31
CA ASP A 108 -18.02 10.71 -25.51
C ASP A 108 -19.29 9.92 -25.88
N PRO A 109 -20.49 10.50 -25.71
CA PRO A 109 -21.74 9.81 -25.99
C PRO A 109 -22.10 9.81 -27.48
N ALA A 110 -21.34 10.46 -28.37
CA ALA A 110 -21.67 10.53 -29.79
C ALA A 110 -21.60 9.16 -30.49
N GLN A 111 -20.74 8.27 -29.99
CA GLN A 111 -20.59 6.89 -30.51
C GLN A 111 -20.28 5.91 -29.37
N PRO A 112 -20.56 4.61 -29.53
CA PRO A 112 -20.17 3.61 -28.55
C PRO A 112 -18.66 3.56 -28.36
N SER A 113 -18.22 3.50 -27.10
CA SER A 113 -16.84 3.19 -26.71
C SER A 113 -16.65 1.69 -26.48
N ASP A 114 -15.41 1.22 -26.36
CA ASP A 114 -15.13 -0.16 -25.94
C ASP A 114 -15.71 -0.43 -24.54
N LEU A 115 -15.68 0.57 -23.64
CA LEU A 115 -16.34 0.46 -22.32
C LEU A 115 -17.86 0.32 -22.44
N GLU A 116 -18.50 1.11 -23.30
CA GLU A 116 -19.95 1.01 -23.51
C GLU A 116 -20.33 -0.37 -24.07
N GLU A 117 -19.53 -0.92 -24.98
CA GLU A 117 -19.72 -2.28 -25.49
C GLU A 117 -19.55 -3.35 -24.40
N LEU A 118 -18.54 -3.22 -23.53
CA LEU A 118 -18.38 -4.11 -22.38
C LEU A 118 -19.60 -4.06 -21.46
N LEU A 119 -20.08 -2.87 -21.14
CA LEU A 119 -21.25 -2.67 -20.28
C LEU A 119 -22.53 -3.23 -20.92
N ALA A 120 -22.71 -3.05 -22.23
CA ALA A 120 -23.87 -3.54 -22.95
C ALA A 120 -23.88 -5.07 -23.08
N ASN A 121 -22.74 -5.68 -23.43
CA ASN A 121 -22.73 -7.04 -24.00
C ASN A 121 -21.94 -8.08 -23.18
N HIS A 122 -21.03 -7.68 -22.29
CA HIS A 122 -20.28 -8.64 -21.49
C HIS A 122 -21.20 -9.31 -20.45
N PRO A 123 -21.14 -10.64 -20.22
CA PRO A 123 -22.07 -11.33 -19.31
C PRO A 123 -22.13 -10.72 -17.90
N LEU A 124 -20.98 -10.40 -17.30
CA LEU A 124 -20.86 -9.73 -15.98
C LEU A 124 -21.66 -10.46 -14.87
N ASP A 125 -21.74 -11.79 -14.93
CA ASP A 125 -22.50 -12.66 -14.03
C ASP A 125 -21.62 -13.67 -13.26
N ASP A 126 -20.30 -13.67 -13.51
CA ASP A 126 -19.34 -14.49 -12.79
C ASP A 126 -19.31 -14.13 -11.29
N SER A 127 -19.67 -15.09 -10.44
CA SER A 127 -19.80 -14.88 -8.99
C SER A 127 -18.47 -14.51 -8.32
N HIS A 128 -17.36 -15.04 -8.83
CA HIS A 128 -16.02 -14.73 -8.35
C HIS A 128 -15.64 -13.27 -8.67
N MET A 129 -15.90 -12.80 -9.90
CA MET A 129 -15.71 -11.40 -10.30
C MET A 129 -16.60 -10.46 -9.47
N MET A 130 -17.86 -10.81 -9.21
CA MET A 130 -18.74 -9.98 -8.38
C MET A 130 -18.28 -9.89 -6.92
N ARG A 131 -17.69 -10.96 -6.37
CA ARG A 131 -17.05 -10.92 -5.05
C ARG A 131 -15.78 -10.07 -5.08
N ARG A 132 -14.91 -10.24 -6.08
CA ARG A 132 -13.72 -9.38 -6.28
C ARG A 132 -14.08 -7.90 -6.39
N ALA A 133 -15.13 -7.57 -7.14
CA ALA A 133 -15.60 -6.19 -7.30
C ALA A 133 -16.05 -5.57 -5.97
N ARG A 134 -16.87 -6.29 -5.19
CA ARG A 134 -17.30 -5.82 -3.85
C ARG A 134 -16.11 -5.63 -2.91
N ASN A 135 -15.19 -6.58 -2.90
CA ASN A 135 -13.96 -6.50 -2.10
C ASN A 135 -13.09 -5.31 -2.51
N ALA A 136 -12.91 -5.07 -3.81
CA ALA A 136 -12.14 -3.93 -4.31
C ALA A 136 -12.81 -2.59 -3.99
N ILE A 137 -14.15 -2.49 -4.09
CA ILE A 137 -14.90 -1.29 -3.67
C ILE A 137 -14.67 -1.02 -2.18
N GLY A 138 -14.81 -2.05 -1.33
CA GLY A 138 -14.55 -1.93 0.11
C GLY A 138 -13.14 -1.42 0.40
N ARG A 139 -12.12 -2.02 -0.24
CA ARG A 139 -10.72 -1.54 -0.10
C ARG A 139 -10.52 -0.09 -0.52
N LEU A 140 -11.17 0.36 -1.60
CA LEU A 140 -11.08 1.76 -2.02
C LEU A 140 -11.70 2.70 -0.97
N GLN A 141 -12.81 2.30 -0.35
CA GLN A 141 -13.45 3.05 0.72
C GLN A 141 -12.58 3.07 1.98
N ASP A 142 -12.13 1.91 2.47
CA ASP A 142 -11.33 1.78 3.70
C ASP A 142 -10.02 2.57 3.60
N ALA A 143 -9.31 2.44 2.46
CA ALA A 143 -8.05 3.15 2.22
C ALA A 143 -8.25 4.65 1.86
N ASN A 144 -9.50 5.08 1.70
CA ASN A 144 -9.88 6.40 1.22
C ASN A 144 -9.15 6.74 -0.09
N LEU A 145 -9.35 5.91 -1.12
CA LEU A 145 -8.73 6.03 -2.44
C LEU A 145 -9.73 6.52 -3.50
N SER A 146 -9.27 7.43 -4.34
CA SER A 146 -10.00 8.03 -5.48
C SER A 146 -9.03 8.18 -6.66
N LYS A 147 -9.45 8.86 -7.75
CA LYS A 147 -8.56 9.18 -8.88
C LYS A 147 -7.27 9.86 -8.45
N TYR A 148 -7.40 10.82 -7.53
CA TYR A 148 -6.31 11.58 -6.92
C TYR A 148 -6.43 11.50 -5.41
N ASN A 149 -5.30 11.35 -4.72
CA ASN A 149 -5.25 10.93 -3.31
C ASN A 149 -4.52 11.93 -2.39
N ALA A 150 -4.29 13.16 -2.87
CA ALA A 150 -3.63 14.23 -2.14
C ALA A 150 -4.53 14.91 -1.08
N PHE A 151 -4.99 14.14 -0.09
CA PHE A 151 -5.78 14.59 1.06
C PHE A 151 -5.50 13.73 2.31
N LEU A 152 -5.90 14.25 3.48
CA LEU A 152 -5.93 13.46 4.71
C LEU A 152 -7.33 12.89 4.94
N PRO A 153 -7.47 11.61 5.32
CA PRO A 153 -8.74 11.06 5.78
C PRO A 153 -9.25 11.79 7.04
N SER A 154 -8.35 12.23 7.91
CA SER A 154 -8.71 13.00 9.10
C SER A 154 -9.01 14.49 8.83
N ALA A 155 -9.06 14.93 7.56
CA ALA A 155 -9.41 16.31 7.26
C ALA A 155 -10.90 16.52 7.58
N PRO A 156 -11.28 17.62 8.26
CA PRO A 156 -12.66 17.84 8.64
C PRO A 156 -13.54 17.95 7.40
N VAL A 157 -14.63 17.16 7.38
CA VAL A 157 -15.71 17.31 6.42
C VAL A 157 -16.85 18.11 7.04
N PRO A 158 -17.68 18.78 6.23
CA PRO A 158 -18.86 19.47 6.75
C PRO A 158 -19.83 18.50 7.43
N ASP A 159 -20.59 18.99 8.43
CA ASP A 159 -21.60 18.18 9.10
C ASP A 159 -22.56 17.55 8.08
N PRO A 160 -23.00 16.29 8.24
CA PRO A 160 -23.90 15.63 7.31
C PRO A 160 -25.21 16.37 7.04
N GLY A 161 -25.92 15.97 5.97
CA GLY A 161 -27.24 16.53 5.62
C GLY A 161 -27.19 17.59 4.51
N TYR A 162 -26.16 17.61 3.68
CA TYR A 162 -26.04 18.53 2.54
C TYR A 162 -26.25 17.84 1.19
N VAL A 163 -26.58 18.65 0.18
CA VAL A 163 -26.57 18.25 -1.22
C VAL A 163 -25.21 18.59 -1.82
N LEU A 164 -24.58 17.62 -2.49
CA LEU A 164 -23.30 17.80 -3.15
C LEU A 164 -23.51 18.12 -4.63
N VAL A 165 -23.09 19.29 -5.07
CA VAL A 165 -23.05 19.68 -6.50
C VAL A 165 -21.60 19.64 -6.97
N VAL A 166 -21.31 18.78 -7.93
CA VAL A 166 -19.93 18.55 -8.39
C VAL A 166 -19.57 19.52 -9.51
N ASP A 167 -18.59 20.39 -9.26
CA ASP A 167 -17.99 21.25 -10.29
C ASP A 167 -16.97 20.47 -11.14
N GLN A 168 -16.69 20.98 -12.34
CA GLN A 168 -15.66 20.48 -13.24
C GLN A 168 -14.85 21.63 -13.85
N LEU A 169 -13.77 21.27 -14.52
CA LEU A 169 -12.88 22.25 -15.14
C LEU A 169 -13.51 22.82 -16.41
N ARG A 170 -13.39 24.13 -16.63
CA ARG A 170 -13.75 24.71 -17.92
C ARG A 170 -12.88 24.11 -19.03
N GLY A 171 -13.52 23.74 -20.13
CA GLY A 171 -12.85 23.05 -21.25
C GLY A 171 -12.50 21.60 -20.95
N ASP A 172 -13.11 20.98 -19.94
CA ASP A 172 -13.08 19.52 -19.76
C ASP A 172 -13.70 18.83 -20.99
N ALA A 173 -12.99 17.86 -21.54
CA ALA A 173 -13.40 17.11 -22.71
C ALA A 173 -14.72 16.35 -22.50
N SER A 174 -14.97 15.85 -21.28
CA SER A 174 -16.19 15.11 -20.94
C SER A 174 -17.43 16.02 -20.87
N VAL A 175 -17.25 17.26 -20.43
CA VAL A 175 -18.29 18.30 -20.40
C VAL A 175 -18.67 18.68 -21.82
N ALA A 176 -17.66 18.98 -22.66
CA ALA A 176 -17.87 19.32 -24.06
C ALA A 176 -18.55 18.18 -24.84
N ALA A 177 -18.13 16.92 -24.61
CA ALA A 177 -18.73 15.76 -25.26
C ALA A 177 -20.19 15.51 -24.83
N SER A 178 -20.54 15.88 -23.58
CA SER A 178 -21.92 15.88 -23.10
C SER A 178 -22.75 17.06 -23.62
N LYS A 179 -22.19 17.91 -24.51
CA LYS A 179 -22.80 19.17 -24.99
C LYS A 179 -23.22 20.12 -23.85
N ALA A 180 -22.55 20.03 -22.71
CA ALA A 180 -22.80 20.87 -21.56
C ALA A 180 -21.86 22.07 -21.56
N ASP A 181 -22.34 23.18 -21.01
CA ASP A 181 -21.59 24.41 -20.81
C ASP A 181 -21.92 25.02 -19.45
N ARG A 182 -21.48 26.26 -19.18
CA ARG A 182 -21.77 26.93 -17.90
C ARG A 182 -23.28 27.05 -17.63
N ALA A 183 -24.13 27.23 -18.64
CA ALA A 183 -25.57 27.34 -18.42
C ALA A 183 -26.13 26.02 -17.86
N ARG A 184 -25.67 24.88 -18.39
CA ARG A 184 -26.05 23.56 -17.87
C ARG A 184 -25.59 23.32 -16.42
N PHE A 185 -24.42 23.84 -16.02
CA PHE A 185 -24.00 23.80 -14.61
C PHE A 185 -24.89 24.65 -13.70
N LEU A 186 -25.31 25.84 -14.15
CA LEU A 186 -26.22 26.69 -13.39
C LEU A 186 -27.62 26.07 -13.28
N GLU A 187 -28.12 25.48 -14.36
CA GLU A 187 -29.36 24.72 -14.37
C GLU A 187 -29.31 23.58 -13.34
N MET A 188 -28.25 22.76 -13.35
CA MET A 188 -28.03 21.71 -12.35
C MET A 188 -28.08 22.25 -10.91
N LEU A 189 -27.50 23.44 -10.66
CA LEU A 189 -27.54 24.08 -9.34
C LEU A 189 -28.95 24.57 -8.96
N VAL A 190 -29.75 25.02 -9.92
CA VAL A 190 -31.15 25.39 -9.70
C VAL A 190 -31.98 24.15 -9.33
N PHE A 191 -31.86 23.06 -10.09
CA PHE A 191 -32.53 21.80 -9.76
C PHE A 191 -32.15 21.29 -8.36
N ALA A 192 -30.86 21.33 -8.01
CA ALA A 192 -30.42 20.95 -6.66
C ALA A 192 -31.07 21.79 -5.54
N GLN A 193 -31.40 23.06 -5.82
CA GLN A 193 -32.11 23.93 -4.88
C GLN A 193 -33.59 23.59 -4.78
N GLU A 194 -34.24 23.36 -5.92
CA GLU A 194 -35.69 23.10 -6.02
C GLU A 194 -36.06 21.71 -5.49
N GLU A 195 -35.29 20.68 -5.82
CA GLU A 195 -35.52 19.30 -5.38
C GLU A 195 -35.21 19.12 -3.87
N HIS A 196 -34.45 20.04 -3.26
CA HIS A 196 -34.07 20.00 -1.84
C HIS A 196 -34.24 21.37 -1.14
N PRO A 197 -35.47 21.90 -0.96
CA PRO A 197 -35.74 23.25 -0.46
C PRO A 197 -35.57 23.36 1.06
N GLY A 198 -34.33 23.33 1.53
CA GLY A 198 -33.97 23.40 2.95
C GLY A 198 -32.59 22.83 3.26
N ALA A 199 -32.05 21.99 2.38
CA ALA A 199 -30.71 21.47 2.52
C ALA A 199 -29.64 22.54 2.23
N ARG A 200 -28.49 22.44 2.91
CA ARG A 200 -27.27 23.15 2.51
C ARG A 200 -26.79 22.55 1.19
N ILE A 201 -26.26 23.39 0.30
CA ILE A 201 -25.68 22.94 -0.96
C ILE A 201 -24.19 23.22 -0.95
N LEU A 202 -23.40 22.17 -1.15
CA LEU A 202 -21.95 22.27 -1.26
C LEU A 202 -21.55 22.07 -2.71
N ILE A 203 -20.99 23.12 -3.31
CA ILE A 203 -20.38 23.03 -4.64
C ILE A 203 -18.94 22.55 -4.46
N LYS A 204 -18.69 21.26 -4.73
CA LYS A 204 -17.36 20.68 -4.63
C LYS A 204 -16.51 21.08 -5.82
N THR A 205 -15.46 21.86 -5.59
CA THR A 205 -14.53 22.28 -6.65
C THR A 205 -13.55 21.17 -7.04
N HIS A 206 -13.04 21.24 -8.27
CA HIS A 206 -12.07 20.27 -8.77
C HIS A 206 -10.66 20.51 -8.17
N PRO A 207 -9.88 19.45 -7.83
CA PRO A 207 -8.53 19.59 -7.26
C PRO A 207 -7.58 20.49 -8.06
N GLU A 208 -7.57 20.39 -9.40
CA GLU A 208 -6.78 21.28 -10.26
C GLU A 208 -7.16 22.77 -10.14
N THR A 209 -8.41 23.10 -9.80
CA THR A 209 -8.82 24.50 -9.59
C THR A 209 -8.23 25.05 -8.30
N ARG A 210 -8.26 24.26 -7.24
CA ARG A 210 -7.60 24.60 -5.96
C ARG A 210 -6.10 24.83 -6.14
N GLU A 211 -5.46 24.06 -7.03
CA GLU A 211 -4.03 24.18 -7.34
C GLU A 211 -3.71 25.31 -8.34
N GLY A 212 -4.72 26.07 -8.79
CA GLY A 212 -4.54 27.19 -9.70
C GLY A 212 -4.24 26.80 -11.15
N HIS A 213 -4.41 25.53 -11.52
CA HIS A 213 -4.11 25.05 -12.87
C HIS A 213 -5.20 25.45 -13.89
N ARG A 214 -6.48 25.32 -13.52
CA ARG A 214 -7.62 25.63 -14.40
C ARG A 214 -8.86 26.06 -13.61
N PRO A 215 -9.63 27.07 -14.08
CA PRO A 215 -10.85 27.51 -13.41
C PRO A 215 -12.01 26.50 -13.55
N GLY A 216 -12.89 26.45 -12.55
CA GLY A 216 -14.15 25.69 -12.57
C GLY A 216 -15.30 26.44 -13.26
N HIS A 217 -16.46 25.80 -13.41
CA HIS A 217 -17.65 26.44 -13.98
C HIS A 217 -18.31 27.40 -12.98
N PHE A 218 -18.31 27.03 -11.70
CA PHE A 218 -18.81 27.86 -10.61
C PHE A 218 -17.76 28.86 -10.09
N THR A 219 -18.26 29.95 -9.51
CA THR A 219 -17.48 31.06 -8.96
C THR A 219 -18.07 31.51 -7.63
N ASN A 220 -17.37 32.37 -6.88
CA ASN A 220 -17.89 32.90 -5.62
C ASN A 220 -19.24 33.62 -5.76
N LYS A 221 -19.62 34.06 -6.97
CA LYS A 221 -20.94 34.65 -7.22
C LYS A 221 -22.08 33.65 -7.16
N ASP A 222 -21.78 32.37 -7.38
CA ASP A 222 -22.76 31.28 -7.39
C ASP A 222 -22.96 30.70 -5.97
N ALA A 223 -22.11 31.06 -5.01
CA ALA A 223 -22.21 30.67 -3.60
C ALA A 223 -22.93 31.74 -2.77
N GLN A 224 -24.26 31.65 -2.70
CA GLN A 224 -25.11 32.60 -1.95
C GLN A 224 -26.06 31.86 -1.01
N GLY A 225 -26.38 32.48 0.13
CA GLY A 225 -27.32 31.95 1.12
C GLY A 225 -26.88 30.58 1.66
N ARG A 226 -27.64 29.53 1.33
CA ARG A 226 -27.37 28.14 1.76
C ARG A 226 -26.39 27.38 0.85
N ILE A 227 -25.85 28.04 -0.17
CA ILE A 227 -24.91 27.48 -1.15
C ILE A 227 -23.50 27.93 -0.79
N ALA A 228 -22.57 27.00 -0.65
CA ALA A 228 -21.17 27.28 -0.39
C ALA A 228 -20.26 26.59 -1.40
N LEU A 229 -19.20 27.28 -1.84
CA LEU A 229 -18.09 26.65 -2.54
C LEU A 229 -17.23 25.89 -1.54
N PHE A 230 -16.99 24.61 -1.82
CA PHE A 230 -16.21 23.74 -0.97
C PHE A 230 -14.96 23.26 -1.72
N SER A 231 -13.81 23.82 -1.35
CA SER A 231 -12.52 23.59 -2.03
C SER A 231 -11.53 22.76 -1.24
N ASP A 232 -11.90 22.30 -0.04
CA ASP A 232 -10.96 21.61 0.83
C ASP A 232 -10.51 20.26 0.26
N ALA A 233 -9.28 19.88 0.66
CA ALA A 233 -8.67 18.59 0.34
C ALA A 233 -9.14 17.53 1.33
N VAL A 234 -10.34 17.01 1.13
CA VAL A 234 -10.94 15.97 1.98
C VAL A 234 -11.14 14.66 1.21
N SER A 235 -11.41 13.58 1.95
CA SER A 235 -11.80 12.31 1.35
C SER A 235 -13.09 12.45 0.56
N PRO A 236 -13.13 11.99 -0.72
CA PRO A 236 -14.38 11.87 -1.46
C PRO A 236 -15.37 10.92 -0.78
N TRP A 237 -14.92 9.86 -0.11
CA TRP A 237 -15.80 8.90 0.54
C TRP A 237 -16.53 9.52 1.74
N ASP A 238 -15.80 10.16 2.65
CA ASP A 238 -16.39 10.82 3.83
C ASP A 238 -17.30 11.99 3.42
N LEU A 239 -16.93 12.72 2.35
CA LEU A 239 -17.77 13.77 1.78
C LEU A 239 -19.06 13.21 1.14
N LEU A 240 -19.00 12.03 0.53
CA LEU A 240 -20.17 11.38 -0.03
C LEU A 240 -21.06 10.78 1.07
N GLU A 241 -20.48 10.26 2.15
CA GLU A 241 -21.23 9.73 3.29
C GLU A 241 -22.10 10.81 3.96
N GLY A 242 -21.58 12.04 4.09
CA GLY A 242 -22.34 13.16 4.64
C GLY A 242 -23.41 13.75 3.69
N ALA A 243 -23.38 13.41 2.41
CA ALA A 243 -24.30 13.94 1.42
C ALA A 243 -25.65 13.19 1.43
N ILE A 244 -26.75 13.90 1.18
CA ILE A 244 -28.08 13.28 0.99
C ILE A 244 -28.45 13.11 -0.49
N ALA A 245 -27.79 13.86 -1.37
CA ALA A 245 -27.94 13.78 -2.81
C ALA A 245 -26.68 14.30 -3.51
N VAL A 246 -26.42 13.79 -4.71
CA VAL A 246 -25.24 14.14 -5.53
C VAL A 246 -25.68 14.54 -6.93
N TYR A 247 -25.26 15.72 -7.37
CA TYR A 247 -25.54 16.29 -8.68
C TYR A 247 -24.24 16.44 -9.47
N THR A 248 -24.25 16.01 -10.72
CA THR A 248 -23.06 16.10 -11.58
C THR A 248 -23.42 16.24 -13.05
N VAL A 249 -22.54 16.84 -13.84
CA VAL A 249 -22.65 16.84 -15.29
C VAL A 249 -22.03 15.56 -15.85
N SER A 250 -20.71 15.42 -15.76
CA SER A 250 -20.00 14.25 -16.32
C SER A 250 -18.77 13.84 -15.50
N SER A 251 -18.66 14.32 -14.26
CA SER A 251 -17.48 14.09 -13.41
C SER A 251 -17.34 12.62 -13.06
N GLN A 252 -16.10 12.13 -12.96
CA GLN A 252 -15.84 10.80 -12.43
C GLN A 252 -16.34 10.65 -10.99
N LEU A 253 -16.46 11.74 -10.22
CA LEU A 253 -17.00 11.70 -8.86
C LEU A 253 -18.46 11.21 -8.81
N GLY A 254 -19.22 11.31 -9.91
CA GLY A 254 -20.53 10.67 -10.01
C GLY A 254 -20.46 9.13 -10.07
N PHE A 255 -19.43 8.57 -10.69
CA PHE A 255 -19.16 7.13 -10.60
C PHE A 255 -18.79 6.72 -9.18
N GLU A 256 -17.94 7.49 -8.51
CA GLU A 256 -17.55 7.23 -7.11
C GLU A 256 -18.75 7.35 -6.16
N ALA A 257 -19.66 8.30 -6.40
CA ALA A 257 -20.94 8.40 -5.71
C ALA A 257 -21.79 7.12 -5.85
N ILE A 258 -21.88 6.54 -7.04
CA ILE A 258 -22.55 5.23 -7.24
C ILE A 258 -21.90 4.15 -6.35
N LEU A 259 -20.58 4.10 -6.31
CA LEU A 259 -19.87 3.11 -5.48
C LEU A 259 -20.17 3.32 -3.99
N ALA A 260 -20.21 4.57 -3.52
CA ALA A 260 -20.60 4.97 -2.17
C ALA A 260 -22.09 4.75 -1.85
N GLY A 261 -22.91 4.30 -2.80
CA GLY A 261 -24.32 3.95 -2.59
C GLY A 261 -25.32 5.02 -2.99
N HIS A 262 -24.88 6.15 -3.54
CA HIS A 262 -25.76 7.17 -4.09
C HIS A 262 -26.36 6.75 -5.43
N LYS A 263 -27.46 7.42 -5.81
CA LYS A 263 -28.03 7.40 -7.15
C LYS A 263 -27.97 8.83 -7.74
N PRO A 264 -26.83 9.26 -8.31
CA PRO A 264 -26.60 10.65 -8.70
C PRO A 264 -27.62 11.18 -9.71
N ARG A 265 -27.97 12.46 -9.62
CA ARG A 265 -28.71 13.22 -10.64
C ARG A 265 -27.71 13.74 -11.68
N VAL A 266 -27.85 13.32 -12.93
CA VAL A 266 -26.82 13.51 -13.96
C VAL A 266 -27.34 14.39 -15.10
N PHE A 267 -26.65 15.51 -15.32
CA PHE A 267 -27.01 16.57 -16.29
C PHE A 267 -26.22 16.51 -17.61
N GLY A 268 -25.30 15.55 -17.73
CA GLY A 268 -24.57 15.20 -18.95
C GLY A 268 -24.73 13.72 -19.30
N GLN A 269 -23.80 13.16 -20.06
CA GLN A 269 -23.88 11.76 -20.52
C GLN A 269 -22.58 10.98 -20.27
N PRO A 270 -22.05 10.97 -19.03
CA PRO A 270 -20.83 10.23 -18.69
C PRO A 270 -21.00 8.72 -18.90
N PHE A 271 -19.89 7.98 -18.89
CA PHE A 271 -19.88 6.54 -19.18
C PHE A 271 -20.80 5.70 -18.26
N TYR A 272 -21.03 6.18 -17.02
CA TYR A 272 -21.82 5.49 -16.01
C TYR A 272 -23.31 5.85 -16.02
N ALA A 273 -23.74 6.82 -16.83
CA ALA A 273 -25.15 7.18 -17.01
C ALA A 273 -25.87 6.18 -17.94
N GLY A 274 -27.17 5.97 -17.74
CA GLY A 274 -28.01 5.11 -18.58
C GLY A 274 -28.05 3.62 -18.18
N TRP A 275 -27.43 3.22 -17.07
CA TRP A 275 -27.37 1.80 -16.65
C TRP A 275 -28.27 1.48 -15.45
N GLY A 276 -29.21 2.37 -15.10
CA GLY A 276 -30.14 2.22 -13.99
C GLY A 276 -29.59 2.59 -12.61
N LEU A 277 -28.36 3.11 -12.53
CA LEU A 277 -27.67 3.51 -11.29
C LEU A 277 -27.63 5.03 -11.08
N THR A 278 -28.27 5.79 -11.97
CA THR A 278 -28.32 7.25 -11.98
C THR A 278 -29.75 7.73 -12.24
N GLN A 279 -29.98 9.03 -12.03
CA GLN A 279 -31.18 9.75 -12.46
C GLN A 279 -30.76 10.70 -13.59
N ASP A 280 -30.89 10.24 -14.82
CA ASP A 280 -30.35 10.94 -16.00
C ASP A 280 -31.33 12.00 -16.51
N GLU A 281 -30.85 13.22 -16.72
CA GLU A 281 -31.62 14.30 -17.35
C GLU A 281 -31.81 14.05 -18.84
N ASP A 282 -30.72 13.68 -19.53
CA ASP A 282 -30.70 13.38 -20.96
C ASP A 282 -30.26 11.93 -21.20
N PRO A 283 -31.13 10.93 -20.97
CA PRO A 283 -30.77 9.52 -21.11
C PRO A 283 -30.43 9.13 -22.56
N LEU A 284 -29.47 8.22 -22.74
CA LEU A 284 -29.08 7.69 -24.04
C LEU A 284 -29.93 6.47 -24.43
N PRO A 285 -30.74 6.52 -25.51
CA PRO A 285 -31.66 5.43 -25.85
C PRO A 285 -31.03 4.05 -26.06
N ARG A 286 -29.74 4.01 -26.43
CA ARG A 286 -28.99 2.77 -26.68
C ARG A 286 -28.47 2.07 -25.41
N ARG A 287 -28.47 2.76 -24.25
CA ARG A 287 -28.07 2.18 -22.96
C ARG A 287 -29.34 1.71 -22.24
N GLN A 288 -29.72 0.46 -22.45
CA GLN A 288 -30.98 -0.10 -21.92
C GLN A 288 -30.78 -1.15 -20.82
N ARG A 289 -29.56 -1.67 -20.69
CA ARG A 289 -29.24 -2.70 -19.70
C ARG A 289 -29.20 -2.09 -18.29
N LYS A 290 -29.84 -2.75 -17.32
CA LYS A 290 -29.70 -2.42 -15.91
C LYS A 290 -28.54 -3.18 -15.30
N LEU A 291 -27.62 -2.48 -14.66
CA LEU A 291 -26.43 -3.06 -14.03
C LEU A 291 -26.48 -2.89 -12.52
N THR A 292 -25.88 -3.82 -11.80
CA THR A 292 -25.52 -3.62 -10.40
C THR A 292 -24.23 -2.80 -10.27
N ARG A 293 -23.99 -2.20 -9.10
CA ARG A 293 -22.73 -1.49 -8.79
C ARG A 293 -21.49 -2.34 -9.07
N ALA A 294 -21.52 -3.61 -8.66
CA ALA A 294 -20.43 -4.55 -8.87
C ALA A 294 -20.19 -4.85 -10.36
N GLN A 295 -21.24 -4.90 -11.18
CA GLN A 295 -21.13 -5.11 -12.63
C GLN A 295 -20.53 -3.89 -13.35
N LEU A 296 -21.05 -2.69 -13.05
CA LEU A 296 -20.49 -1.44 -13.58
C LEU A 296 -19.01 -1.30 -13.20
N PHE A 297 -18.68 -1.55 -11.93
CA PHE A 297 -17.29 -1.56 -11.44
C PHE A 297 -16.43 -2.58 -12.18
N SER A 298 -16.92 -3.81 -12.37
CA SER A 298 -16.14 -4.87 -13.03
C SER A 298 -15.74 -4.48 -14.45
N ALA A 299 -16.66 -3.94 -15.25
CA ALA A 299 -16.33 -3.47 -16.59
C ALA A 299 -15.37 -2.26 -16.55
N ALA A 300 -15.69 -1.25 -15.73
CA ALA A 300 -14.94 0.01 -15.69
C ALA A 300 -13.54 -0.12 -15.06
N MET A 301 -13.34 -1.05 -14.12
CA MET A 301 -12.13 -1.12 -13.29
C MET A 301 -11.31 -2.40 -13.49
N PHE A 302 -11.92 -3.53 -13.86
CA PHE A 302 -11.17 -4.78 -14.14
C PHE A 302 -10.92 -5.00 -15.63
N LEU A 303 -11.94 -4.80 -16.47
CA LEU A 303 -11.89 -5.25 -17.87
C LEU A 303 -11.38 -4.17 -18.83
N TYR A 304 -11.76 -2.91 -18.61
CA TYR A 304 -11.50 -1.82 -19.54
C TYR A 304 -10.10 -1.19 -19.39
N PRO A 305 -9.59 -0.90 -18.18
CA PRO A 305 -8.28 -0.27 -18.04
C PRO A 305 -7.12 -1.24 -18.25
N THR A 306 -6.01 -0.70 -18.76
CA THR A 306 -4.71 -1.37 -18.78
C THR A 306 -3.89 -0.88 -17.59
N TRP A 307 -3.80 -1.70 -16.53
CA TRP A 307 -3.08 -1.39 -15.30
C TRP A 307 -1.59 -1.73 -15.38
N TYR A 308 -0.77 -1.01 -14.62
CA TYR A 308 0.68 -1.12 -14.66
C TYR A 308 1.31 -1.14 -13.26
N ASP A 309 2.19 -2.12 -13.05
CA ASP A 309 3.02 -2.24 -11.85
C ASP A 309 4.38 -1.56 -12.09
N PRO A 310 4.65 -0.40 -11.45
CA PRO A 310 5.91 0.32 -11.65
C PRO A 310 7.12 -0.37 -11.02
N TYR A 311 6.92 -1.33 -10.10
CA TYR A 311 8.00 -2.04 -9.42
C TYR A 311 8.49 -3.23 -10.23
N SER A 312 7.57 -3.98 -10.84
CA SER A 312 7.90 -5.17 -11.64
C SER A 312 7.89 -4.92 -13.15
N ASP A 313 7.64 -3.67 -13.57
CA ASP A 313 7.66 -3.22 -14.97
C ASP A 313 6.84 -4.14 -15.91
N ARG A 314 5.60 -4.42 -15.49
CA ARG A 314 4.66 -5.30 -16.18
C ARG A 314 3.24 -4.78 -16.07
N LEU A 315 2.37 -5.21 -16.99
CA LEU A 315 0.94 -5.05 -16.80
C LEU A 315 0.48 -5.89 -15.61
N CYS A 316 -0.52 -5.41 -14.88
CA CYS A 316 -1.02 -6.06 -13.67
C CYS A 316 -2.55 -6.00 -13.59
N GLU A 317 -3.10 -6.59 -12.52
CA GLU A 317 -4.50 -6.48 -12.16
C GLU A 317 -4.73 -5.25 -11.26
N LEU A 318 -5.99 -4.80 -11.15
CA LEU A 318 -6.38 -3.63 -10.34
C LEU A 318 -5.88 -3.73 -8.89
N GLU A 319 -5.98 -4.90 -8.26
CA GLU A 319 -5.62 -5.09 -6.87
C GLU A 319 -4.17 -4.66 -6.59
N ARG A 320 -3.24 -4.90 -7.54
CA ARG A 320 -1.85 -4.46 -7.42
C ARG A 320 -1.71 -2.93 -7.46
N VAL A 321 -2.57 -2.25 -8.21
CA VAL A 321 -2.62 -0.78 -8.25
C VAL A 321 -3.16 -0.24 -6.93
N ILE A 322 -4.17 -0.89 -6.35
CA ILE A 322 -4.71 -0.55 -5.03
C ILE A 322 -3.61 -0.70 -3.96
N ASP A 323 -2.89 -1.83 -3.93
CA ASP A 323 -1.77 -2.04 -2.99
C ASP A 323 -0.71 -0.94 -3.11
N THR A 324 -0.40 -0.55 -4.35
CA THR A 324 0.56 0.52 -4.65
C THR A 324 0.08 1.87 -4.13
N LEU A 325 -1.18 2.22 -4.38
CA LEU A 325 -1.77 3.48 -3.94
C LEU A 325 -1.93 3.55 -2.41
N GLU A 326 -2.30 2.45 -1.74
CA GLU A 326 -2.33 2.37 -0.28
C GLU A 326 -0.95 2.70 0.31
N ALA A 327 0.10 2.04 -0.15
CA ALA A 327 1.46 2.22 0.36
C ALA A 327 1.99 3.65 0.10
N THR A 328 1.85 4.13 -1.13
CA THR A 328 2.37 5.45 -1.55
C THR A 328 1.57 6.60 -0.93
N THR A 329 0.25 6.48 -0.85
CA THR A 329 -0.60 7.51 -0.24
C THR A 329 -0.37 7.56 1.28
N ARG A 330 -0.28 6.40 1.96
CA ARG A 330 0.07 6.36 3.39
C ARG A 330 1.40 7.06 3.68
N ALA A 331 2.42 6.73 2.89
CA ALA A 331 3.74 7.36 2.98
C ALA A 331 3.66 8.88 2.79
N TRP A 332 2.96 9.36 1.76
CA TRP A 332 2.79 10.80 1.52
C TRP A 332 2.03 11.49 2.65
N ARG A 333 0.94 10.89 3.16
CA ARG A 333 0.14 11.42 4.29
C ARG A 333 1.00 11.62 5.53
N GLN A 334 1.88 10.66 5.83
CA GLN A 334 2.84 10.73 6.94
C GLN A 334 3.96 11.76 6.70
N ASP A 335 4.44 11.92 5.47
CA ASP A 335 5.63 12.73 5.16
C ASP A 335 5.32 14.18 4.77
N ARG A 336 4.06 14.53 4.49
CA ARG A 336 3.68 15.85 3.94
C ARG A 336 4.10 17.03 4.80
N ALA A 337 4.11 16.88 6.13
CA ALA A 337 4.56 17.91 7.06
C ALA A 337 6.09 18.03 7.10
N GLY A 338 6.81 17.04 6.56
CA GLY A 338 8.23 16.85 6.72
C GLY A 338 8.57 16.24 8.07
N TRP A 339 9.81 15.81 8.21
CA TRP A 339 10.32 15.16 9.40
C TRP A 339 11.57 15.86 9.94
N ALA A 340 11.71 15.84 11.27
CA ALA A 340 12.95 16.07 12.00
C ALA A 340 13.27 14.79 12.80
N ALA A 341 14.45 14.24 12.60
CA ALA A 341 14.90 13.03 13.29
C ALA A 341 15.98 13.35 14.33
N SER A 342 15.77 12.88 15.56
CA SER A 342 16.75 12.91 16.64
C SER A 342 17.31 11.52 16.96
N GLY A 343 18.53 11.47 17.51
CA GLY A 343 19.16 10.21 17.94
C GLY A 343 19.45 9.23 16.80
N MET A 344 19.74 9.73 15.59
CA MET A 344 19.99 8.89 14.41
C MET A 344 21.49 8.77 14.11
N SER A 345 22.02 7.54 14.18
CA SER A 345 23.40 7.26 13.79
C SER A 345 23.68 7.68 12.34
N LEU A 346 24.89 8.20 12.08
CA LEU A 346 25.26 8.80 10.78
C LEU A 346 24.97 7.87 9.58
N TRP A 347 25.26 6.58 9.71
CA TRP A 347 25.04 5.61 8.63
C TRP A 347 23.55 5.42 8.27
N LYS A 348 22.63 5.62 9.22
CA LYS A 348 21.17 5.51 9.01
C LYS A 348 20.59 6.73 8.31
N ARG A 349 21.27 7.88 8.35
CA ARG A 349 20.75 9.14 7.80
C ARG A 349 20.44 9.06 6.30
N LYS A 350 21.32 8.43 5.50
CA LYS A 350 21.10 8.29 4.05
C LYS A 350 19.92 7.36 3.71
N PRO A 351 19.80 6.15 4.27
CA PRO A 351 18.58 5.34 4.12
C PRO A 351 17.31 6.06 4.57
N LEU A 352 17.32 6.70 5.74
CA LEU A 352 16.16 7.43 6.26
C LEU A 352 15.74 8.61 5.36
N GLN A 353 16.70 9.30 4.75
CA GLN A 353 16.41 10.31 3.73
C GLN A 353 15.69 9.72 2.51
N GLY A 354 15.99 8.48 2.13
CA GLY A 354 15.27 7.78 1.07
C GLY A 354 13.83 7.40 1.46
N PHE A 355 13.65 6.92 2.69
CA PHE A 355 12.34 6.54 3.22
C PHE A 355 11.42 7.75 3.41
N PHE A 356 11.87 8.76 4.16
CA PHE A 356 11.02 9.83 4.70
C PHE A 356 11.25 11.21 4.06
N GLY A 357 12.26 11.30 3.19
CA GLY A 357 12.72 12.56 2.63
C GLY A 357 12.18 12.89 1.24
N GLN A 358 11.22 12.10 0.71
CA GLN A 358 10.74 12.24 -0.68
C GLN A 358 9.82 13.44 -0.88
N THR A 359 8.89 13.67 0.06
CA THR A 359 7.95 14.79 -0.03
C THR A 359 8.59 16.09 0.43
N LYS A 360 9.26 16.05 1.58
CA LYS A 360 10.11 17.14 2.09
C LYS A 360 11.39 16.54 2.63
N LYS A 361 12.52 17.24 2.47
CA LYS A 361 13.82 16.76 2.94
C LYS A 361 13.79 16.54 4.46
N LEU A 362 14.10 15.32 4.92
CA LEU A 362 14.29 14.99 6.33
C LEU A 362 15.46 15.80 6.93
N THR A 363 15.26 16.37 8.11
CA THR A 363 16.31 17.06 8.88
C THR A 363 16.81 16.18 10.02
N PHE A 364 18.07 16.32 10.40
CA PHE A 364 18.69 15.58 11.49
C PHE A 364 19.22 16.56 12.52
N THR A 365 18.93 16.33 13.79
CA THR A 365 19.48 17.09 14.94
C THR A 365 19.74 16.12 16.08
N GLU A 366 20.73 16.39 16.91
CA GLU A 366 20.92 15.62 18.15
C GLU A 366 20.09 16.19 19.31
N SER A 367 19.49 17.39 19.15
CA SER A 367 18.68 18.06 20.16
C SER A 367 17.19 17.72 20.02
N PRO A 368 16.56 17.06 21.02
CA PRO A 368 15.12 16.84 21.06
C PRO A 368 14.32 18.14 20.98
N GLU A 369 14.81 19.22 21.61
CA GLU A 369 14.12 20.51 21.61
C GLU A 369 14.07 21.16 20.24
N GLU A 370 15.18 21.11 19.50
CA GLU A 370 15.24 21.65 18.13
C GLU A 370 14.31 20.87 17.21
N ALA A 371 14.27 19.55 17.34
CA ALA A 371 13.37 18.70 16.56
C ALA A 371 11.90 19.09 16.82
N ARG A 372 11.52 19.28 18.09
CA ARG A 372 10.17 19.68 18.49
C ARG A 372 9.80 21.10 18.01
N LYS A 373 10.74 22.04 18.06
CA LYS A 373 10.52 23.44 17.63
C LYS A 373 10.49 23.61 16.10
N SER A 374 10.81 22.57 15.33
CA SER A 374 10.91 22.65 13.86
C SER A 374 9.59 22.82 13.10
N GLY A 375 8.44 22.61 13.76
CA GLY A 375 7.11 22.61 13.13
C GLY A 375 6.86 21.42 12.19
N ARG A 376 7.74 20.40 12.23
CA ARG A 376 7.67 19.16 11.44
C ARG A 376 7.20 18.01 12.33
N ASN A 377 6.89 16.87 11.71
CA ASN A 377 6.79 15.63 12.46
C ASN A 377 8.15 15.30 13.08
N TRP A 378 8.14 14.73 14.27
CA TRP A 378 9.36 14.38 14.99
C TRP A 378 9.49 12.87 15.15
N MET A 379 10.66 12.33 14.81
CA MET A 379 10.97 10.91 15.00
C MET A 379 12.27 10.69 15.77
N VAL A 380 12.37 9.53 16.42
CA VAL A 380 13.57 9.06 17.12
C VAL A 380 13.74 7.56 16.90
N TRP A 381 14.98 7.06 16.84
CA TRP A 381 15.19 5.61 16.85
C TRP A 381 14.76 5.03 18.19
N ALA A 382 13.96 3.95 18.20
CA ALA A 382 13.22 3.52 19.39
C ALA A 382 14.14 3.28 20.61
N SER A 383 15.29 2.62 20.41
CA SER A 383 16.28 2.36 21.46
C SER A 383 17.09 3.57 21.94
N LYS A 384 16.95 4.73 21.28
CA LYS A 384 17.57 6.01 21.70
C LYS A 384 16.58 7.01 22.28
N GLY A 385 15.28 6.71 22.19
CA GLY A 385 14.22 7.57 22.70
C GLY A 385 14.02 7.42 24.20
N ASP A 386 14.54 8.36 24.98
CA ASP A 386 14.23 8.50 26.40
C ASP A 386 12.79 9.03 26.59
N ALA A 387 12.03 8.40 27.50
CA ALA A 387 10.59 8.63 27.64
C ALA A 387 10.23 10.08 28.00
N LYS A 388 11.09 10.79 28.75
CA LYS A 388 10.82 12.18 29.16
C LYS A 388 11.21 13.16 28.07
N SER A 389 12.45 13.06 27.58
CA SER A 389 12.99 13.99 26.60
C SER A 389 12.40 13.81 25.20
N HIS A 390 11.84 12.65 24.89
CA HIS A 390 11.25 12.31 23.58
C HIS A 390 9.71 12.16 23.62
N ALA A 391 9.04 12.76 24.60
CA ALA A 391 7.58 12.75 24.67
C ALA A 391 6.95 13.38 23.41
N GLY A 392 6.14 12.60 22.69
CA GLY A 392 5.51 13.00 21.42
C GLY A 392 6.33 12.72 20.17
N ALA A 393 7.54 12.15 20.28
CA ALA A 393 8.30 11.67 19.15
C ALA A 393 7.75 10.32 18.64
N THR A 394 7.68 10.15 17.32
CA THR A 394 7.39 8.85 16.70
C THR A 394 8.63 7.95 16.81
N ARG A 395 8.49 6.78 17.43
CA ARG A 395 9.55 5.77 17.52
C ARG A 395 9.68 5.04 16.20
N VAL A 396 10.91 4.96 15.71
CA VAL A 396 11.28 4.25 14.47
C VAL A 396 12.14 3.06 14.82
N GLU A 397 11.82 1.90 14.24
CA GLU A 397 12.59 0.67 14.38
C GLU A 397 12.57 -0.11 13.07
N ASP A 398 13.42 -1.12 12.95
CA ASP A 398 13.40 -2.03 11.81
C ASP A 398 12.06 -2.80 11.74
N GLY A 399 11.52 -2.94 10.52
CA GLY A 399 10.33 -3.75 10.28
C GLY A 399 10.60 -5.26 10.27
N PHE A 400 9.53 -6.05 10.13
CA PHE A 400 9.59 -7.51 10.24
C PHE A 400 10.18 -8.21 9.00
N LEU A 401 10.02 -7.63 7.80
CA LEU A 401 10.69 -8.09 6.57
C LEU A 401 11.82 -7.12 6.23
N ARG A 402 13.06 -7.49 6.60
CA ARG A 402 14.17 -6.54 6.67
C ARG A 402 15.17 -6.63 5.53
N SER A 403 15.83 -7.78 5.33
CA SER A 403 16.93 -7.92 4.35
C SER A 403 17.31 -9.39 4.10
N ARG A 404 18.09 -9.66 3.03
CA ARG A 404 18.95 -10.86 2.96
C ARG A 404 20.28 -10.53 3.65
N GLY A 405 20.61 -11.23 4.74
CA GLY A 405 21.80 -10.98 5.55
C GLY A 405 21.49 -10.28 6.89
N LEU A 406 22.49 -10.32 7.80
CA LEU A 406 22.37 -9.84 9.17
C LEU A 406 22.37 -8.30 9.25
N GLY A 407 21.67 -7.75 10.25
CA GLY A 407 21.61 -6.30 10.46
C GLY A 407 22.95 -5.66 10.79
N ALA A 408 23.86 -6.44 11.38
CA ALA A 408 25.23 -6.05 11.67
C ALA A 408 26.12 -5.84 10.42
N GLU A 409 25.68 -6.29 9.23
CA GLU A 409 26.37 -6.05 7.96
C GLU A 409 26.05 -4.67 7.33
N LEU A 410 25.28 -3.82 8.04
CA LEU A 410 24.86 -2.48 7.59
C LEU A 410 24.13 -2.48 6.23
N VAL A 411 23.34 -3.53 5.99
CA VAL A 411 22.41 -3.61 4.86
C VAL A 411 21.26 -2.62 5.09
N PRO A 412 20.94 -1.74 4.12
CA PRO A 412 19.81 -0.82 4.23
C PRO A 412 18.49 -1.57 4.48
N PRO A 413 17.64 -1.09 5.39
CA PRO A 413 16.36 -1.73 5.67
C PRO A 413 15.42 -1.63 4.47
N LEU A 414 14.64 -2.69 4.22
CA LEU A 414 13.53 -2.68 3.25
C LEU A 414 12.20 -2.28 3.90
N SER A 415 12.16 -2.28 5.23
CA SER A 415 10.99 -1.97 6.03
C SER A 415 11.37 -1.26 7.32
N LEU A 416 10.59 -0.26 7.70
CA LEU A 416 10.70 0.47 8.97
C LEU A 416 9.31 0.61 9.58
N VAL A 417 9.21 0.55 10.90
CA VAL A 417 7.97 0.85 11.64
C VAL A 417 8.00 2.29 12.13
N LEU A 418 6.81 2.88 12.29
CA LEU A 418 6.61 4.19 12.88
C LEU A 418 5.52 4.06 13.93
N ASP A 419 5.89 4.26 15.19
CA ASP A 419 4.98 4.09 16.32
C ASP A 419 4.90 5.37 17.15
N ARG A 420 3.70 5.92 17.27
CA ARG A 420 3.43 7.19 17.94
C ARG A 420 3.16 7.05 19.43
N GLN A 421 2.83 5.84 19.90
CA GLN A 421 2.44 5.57 21.27
C GLN A 421 3.58 4.94 22.06
N GLY A 422 4.21 3.92 21.49
CA GLY A 422 5.22 3.10 22.12
C GLY A 422 6.10 2.45 21.09
N ILE A 423 6.31 1.15 21.21
CA ILE A 423 7.00 0.33 20.21
C ILE A 423 6.58 -1.13 20.40
N TYR A 424 6.42 -1.88 19.31
CA TYR A 424 5.83 -3.23 19.30
C TYR A 424 6.42 -4.22 20.33
N TYR A 425 7.72 -4.12 20.64
CA TYR A 425 8.38 -5.06 21.54
C TYR A 425 8.26 -4.71 23.02
N ASP A 426 7.73 -3.54 23.37
CA ASP A 426 7.64 -3.05 24.75
C ASP A 426 6.20 -3.15 25.29
N PRO A 427 5.86 -4.18 26.07
CA PRO A 427 4.52 -4.39 26.60
C PRO A 427 4.23 -3.58 27.87
N ARG A 428 5.10 -2.65 28.29
CA ARG A 428 4.88 -1.83 29.49
C ARG A 428 3.91 -0.67 29.24
N GLN A 429 3.63 -0.37 27.98
CA GLN A 429 2.69 0.64 27.52
C GLN A 429 2.08 0.21 26.16
N PRO A 430 0.92 0.74 25.75
CA PRO A 430 0.34 0.42 24.45
C PRO A 430 1.22 0.93 23.30
N SER A 431 1.09 0.26 22.16
CA SER A 431 1.75 0.61 20.90
C SER A 431 0.71 0.79 19.78
N ASP A 432 1.06 1.52 18.72
CA ASP A 432 0.19 1.60 17.53
C ASP A 432 -0.10 0.20 16.95
N LEU A 433 0.80 -0.77 17.13
CA LEU A 433 0.55 -2.15 16.73
C LEU A 433 -0.54 -2.84 17.56
N ASP A 434 -0.64 -2.58 18.87
CA ASP A 434 -1.70 -3.17 19.70
C ASP A 434 -3.09 -2.70 19.22
N ASP A 435 -3.21 -1.42 18.84
CA ASP A 435 -4.45 -0.85 18.29
C ASP A 435 -4.77 -1.46 16.92
N LEU A 436 -3.78 -1.61 16.04
CA LEU A 436 -3.97 -2.25 14.73
C LEU A 436 -4.39 -3.71 14.87
N ILE A 437 -3.77 -4.47 15.77
CA ILE A 437 -4.16 -5.87 16.03
C ILE A 437 -5.59 -5.93 16.58
N THR A 438 -5.96 -5.01 17.47
CA THR A 438 -7.32 -4.91 18.00
C THR A 438 -8.34 -4.63 16.91
N GLN A 439 -8.04 -3.69 16.00
CA GLN A 439 -8.89 -3.38 14.84
C GLN A 439 -9.02 -4.58 13.90
N ARG A 440 -7.93 -5.34 13.69
CA ARG A 440 -7.92 -6.54 12.83
C ARG A 440 -8.47 -7.80 13.49
N ALA A 441 -9.10 -7.68 14.65
CA ALA A 441 -9.95 -8.75 15.17
C ALA A 441 -11.22 -8.94 14.32
N ASP A 442 -11.68 -7.88 13.64
CA ASP A 442 -12.73 -7.93 12.62
C ASP A 442 -12.11 -7.68 11.23
N LEU A 443 -11.42 -8.70 10.71
CA LEU A 443 -10.71 -8.59 9.43
C LEU A 443 -11.67 -8.78 8.25
N GLY A 444 -11.69 -7.82 7.32
CA GLY A 444 -12.52 -7.90 6.13
C GLY A 444 -12.11 -9.03 5.17
N PRO A 445 -13.02 -9.59 4.35
CA PRO A 445 -12.69 -10.68 3.44
C PRO A 445 -11.59 -10.34 2.42
N ALA A 446 -11.51 -9.08 1.98
CA ALA A 446 -10.49 -8.62 1.04
C ALA A 446 -9.09 -8.60 1.68
N GLU A 447 -9.04 -8.16 2.93
CA GLU A 447 -7.83 -8.06 3.74
C GLU A 447 -7.34 -9.46 4.13
N ALA A 448 -8.25 -10.36 4.50
CA ALA A 448 -7.96 -11.77 4.75
C ALA A 448 -7.31 -12.45 3.54
N LEU A 449 -7.87 -12.28 2.34
CA LEU A 449 -7.28 -12.84 1.10
C LEU A 449 -5.89 -12.29 0.81
N ARG A 450 -5.65 -11.00 1.07
CA ARG A 450 -4.32 -10.39 0.88
C ARG A 450 -3.32 -10.92 1.90
N ALA A 451 -3.69 -10.98 3.17
CA ALA A 451 -2.85 -11.51 4.24
C ALA A 451 -2.51 -12.98 3.99
N GLU A 452 -3.49 -13.80 3.62
CA GLU A 452 -3.29 -15.21 3.27
C GLU A 452 -2.32 -15.34 2.09
N ALA A 453 -2.53 -14.60 1.00
CA ALA A 453 -1.65 -14.63 -0.16
C ALA A 453 -0.21 -14.23 0.20
N LEU A 454 -0.03 -13.22 1.06
CA LEU A 454 1.27 -12.78 1.53
C LEU A 454 1.95 -13.85 2.40
N ILE A 455 1.23 -14.45 3.36
CA ILE A 455 1.73 -15.56 4.19
C ILE A 455 2.18 -16.72 3.31
N GLN A 456 1.35 -17.12 2.34
CA GLN A 456 1.68 -18.21 1.42
C GLN A 456 2.89 -17.88 0.54
N GLN A 457 3.15 -16.61 0.22
CA GLN A 457 4.39 -16.22 -0.44
C GLN A 457 5.60 -16.29 0.50
N LEU A 458 5.46 -15.88 1.77
CA LEU A 458 6.55 -15.97 2.75
C LEU A 458 6.95 -17.42 3.02
N ILE A 459 5.98 -18.31 3.25
CA ILE A 459 6.22 -19.74 3.51
C ILE A 459 6.87 -20.41 2.31
N ARG A 460 6.26 -20.30 1.11
CA ARG A 460 6.77 -21.00 -0.10
C ARG A 460 8.17 -20.59 -0.53
N ASN A 461 8.63 -19.40 -0.14
CA ASN A 461 9.97 -18.92 -0.48
C ASN A 461 10.93 -18.94 0.73
N SER A 462 10.54 -19.61 1.83
CA SER A 462 11.29 -19.70 3.09
C SER A 462 11.85 -18.36 3.57
N LEU A 463 11.06 -17.30 3.41
CA LEU A 463 11.50 -15.96 3.75
C LEU A 463 11.39 -15.72 5.26
N SER A 464 12.43 -15.09 5.81
CA SER A 464 12.52 -14.66 7.21
C SER A 464 13.14 -13.27 7.32
N LYS A 465 13.26 -12.73 8.54
CA LYS A 465 13.91 -11.42 8.77
C LYS A 465 15.34 -11.34 8.20
N TYR A 466 16.09 -12.45 8.24
CA TYR A 466 17.50 -12.51 7.84
C TYR A 466 17.77 -13.35 6.57
N ASN A 467 16.86 -14.25 6.17
CA ASN A 467 16.98 -15.11 4.99
C ASN A 467 18.33 -15.86 4.92
N LEU A 468 18.68 -16.55 6.02
CA LEU A 468 19.93 -17.30 6.17
C LEU A 468 19.89 -18.61 5.38
N SER A 469 21.07 -19.16 5.09
CA SER A 469 21.23 -20.44 4.39
C SER A 469 21.87 -21.49 5.30
N GLY A 470 21.48 -22.74 5.16
CA GLY A 470 22.12 -23.88 5.83
C GLY A 470 21.13 -25.03 6.00
N ALA A 471 21.56 -26.27 5.75
CA ALA A 471 20.69 -27.43 5.90
C ALA A 471 20.40 -27.68 7.39
N PRO A 472 19.15 -28.02 7.77
CA PRO A 472 18.87 -28.43 9.14
C PRO A 472 19.58 -29.77 9.44
N PRO A 473 20.04 -30.00 10.68
CA PRO A 473 20.56 -31.29 11.08
C PRO A 473 19.46 -32.36 11.07
N ALA A 474 19.86 -33.63 11.05
CA ALA A 474 18.93 -34.73 11.31
C ALA A 474 18.39 -34.61 12.74
N LEU A 475 17.06 -34.63 12.89
CA LEU A 475 16.40 -34.46 14.19
C LEU A 475 15.89 -35.82 14.71
N PRO A 476 16.08 -36.14 16.00
CA PRO A 476 15.51 -37.34 16.62
C PRO A 476 14.00 -37.45 16.41
N GLU A 477 13.46 -38.66 16.38
CA GLU A 477 12.01 -38.88 16.34
C GLU A 477 11.34 -38.46 17.66
N GLY A 478 10.05 -38.11 17.59
CA GLY A 478 9.24 -37.73 18.75
C GLY A 478 8.62 -36.34 18.63
N HIS A 479 8.11 -35.82 19.76
CA HIS A 479 7.56 -34.46 19.85
C HIS A 479 8.70 -33.45 19.92
N ARG A 480 8.89 -32.66 18.86
CA ARG A 480 10.02 -31.74 18.69
C ARG A 480 9.62 -30.32 19.06
N ILE A 481 10.43 -29.70 19.90
CA ILE A 481 10.29 -28.32 20.37
C ILE A 481 11.51 -27.53 19.95
N LEU A 482 11.32 -26.45 19.18
CA LEU A 482 12.38 -25.50 18.85
C LEU A 482 12.46 -24.41 19.92
N VAL A 483 13.67 -24.14 20.40
CA VAL A 483 14.00 -23.05 21.31
C VAL A 483 14.96 -22.10 20.59
N PRO A 484 14.50 -20.95 20.08
CA PRO A 484 15.37 -19.97 19.47
C PRO A 484 16.17 -19.22 20.53
N GLY A 485 17.49 -19.25 20.39
CA GLY A 485 18.40 -18.38 21.09
C GLY A 485 18.17 -16.92 20.69
N GLN A 486 18.33 -16.04 21.66
CA GLN A 486 18.16 -14.60 21.54
C GLN A 486 19.40 -13.90 22.09
N VAL A 487 19.62 -12.66 21.64
CA VAL A 487 20.62 -11.80 22.27
C VAL A 487 20.06 -11.28 23.59
N GLU A 488 20.72 -11.59 24.70
CA GLU A 488 20.17 -11.36 26.06
C GLU A 488 20.04 -9.87 26.42
N ASP A 489 20.83 -9.00 25.78
CA ASP A 489 20.75 -7.53 25.93
C ASP A 489 19.82 -6.85 24.91
N ASP A 490 18.97 -7.62 24.22
CA ASP A 490 18.01 -7.05 23.27
C ASP A 490 16.89 -6.30 24.02
N ALA A 491 16.53 -5.13 23.51
CA ALA A 491 15.49 -4.28 24.11
C ALA A 491 14.13 -5.01 24.26
N SER A 492 13.83 -5.99 23.39
CA SER A 492 12.63 -6.83 23.52
C SER A 492 12.67 -7.76 24.73
N ILE A 493 13.86 -8.19 25.17
CA ILE A 493 14.03 -8.98 26.39
C ILE A 493 13.96 -8.05 27.61
N GLU A 494 14.69 -6.93 27.59
CA GLU A 494 14.70 -5.98 28.70
C GLU A 494 13.29 -5.45 29.03
N ALA A 495 12.47 -5.20 28.01
CA ALA A 495 11.10 -4.73 28.18
C ALA A 495 10.08 -5.87 28.33
N GLY A 496 10.22 -6.94 27.54
CA GLY A 496 9.22 -7.99 27.37
C GLY A 496 9.37 -9.20 28.27
N CYS A 497 10.53 -9.39 28.90
CA CYS A 497 10.79 -10.53 29.79
C CYS A 497 10.56 -10.20 31.27
N GLY A 498 10.46 -11.26 32.08
CA GLY A 498 10.31 -11.19 33.53
C GLY A 498 11.49 -11.87 34.19
N ARG A 499 11.21 -12.85 35.06
CA ARG A 499 12.25 -13.66 35.72
C ARG A 499 13.06 -14.54 34.76
N ILE A 500 12.46 -14.96 33.63
CA ILE A 500 13.16 -15.74 32.60
C ILE A 500 13.55 -14.73 31.53
N ASN A 501 14.84 -14.36 31.52
CA ASN A 501 15.38 -13.36 30.61
C ASN A 501 16.73 -13.79 29.99
N THR A 502 17.20 -15.01 30.26
CA THR A 502 18.39 -15.60 29.64
C THR A 502 18.03 -16.83 28.81
N ASN A 503 18.90 -17.20 27.85
CA ASN A 503 18.71 -18.39 27.03
C ASN A 503 18.76 -19.68 27.85
N LEU A 504 19.62 -19.71 28.88
CA LEU A 504 19.74 -20.86 29.78
C LEU A 504 18.47 -21.08 30.59
N GLU A 505 17.86 -20.02 31.12
CA GLU A 505 16.58 -20.11 31.84
C GLU A 505 15.43 -20.51 30.92
N LEU A 506 15.41 -20.01 29.68
CA LEU A 506 14.46 -20.45 28.66
C LEU A 506 14.55 -21.96 28.42
N LEU A 507 15.76 -22.50 28.25
CA LEU A 507 15.99 -23.95 28.08
C LEU A 507 15.58 -24.74 29.32
N ARG A 508 15.97 -24.28 30.52
CA ARG A 508 15.56 -24.92 31.79
C ARG A 508 14.05 -24.99 31.95
N ALA A 509 13.35 -23.89 31.66
CA ALA A 509 11.90 -23.84 31.74
C ALA A 509 11.24 -24.75 30.70
N THR A 510 11.79 -24.78 29.48
CA THR A 510 11.30 -25.65 28.39
C THR A 510 11.46 -27.12 28.75
N ARG A 511 12.66 -27.55 29.19
CA ARG A 511 12.93 -28.93 29.62
C ARG A 511 12.07 -29.34 30.81
N LYS A 512 11.94 -28.47 31.81
CA LYS A 512 11.10 -28.73 32.99
C LYS A 512 9.63 -28.97 32.61
N ALA A 513 9.09 -28.19 31.69
CA ALA A 513 7.72 -28.33 31.25
C ALA A 513 7.52 -29.50 30.26
N ASN A 514 8.56 -29.90 29.55
CA ASN A 514 8.52 -30.94 28.51
C ASN A 514 9.62 -32.01 28.72
N PRO A 515 9.54 -32.85 29.76
CA PRO A 515 10.63 -33.77 30.12
C PRO A 515 10.94 -34.83 29.06
N LYS A 516 9.98 -35.18 28.20
CA LYS A 516 10.08 -36.24 27.18
C LYS A 516 10.19 -35.73 25.75
N ALA A 517 10.13 -34.41 25.55
CA ALA A 517 10.20 -33.82 24.22
C ALA A 517 11.64 -33.77 23.71
N VAL A 518 11.80 -33.78 22.40
CA VAL A 518 13.08 -33.51 21.73
C VAL A 518 13.24 -31.98 21.66
N ILE A 519 14.14 -31.43 22.48
CA ILE A 519 14.41 -30.00 22.55
C ILE A 519 15.58 -29.66 21.62
N ILE A 520 15.30 -28.78 20.66
CA ILE A 520 16.25 -28.31 19.68
C ILE A 520 16.55 -26.85 19.99
N TYR A 521 17.79 -26.56 20.39
CA TYR A 521 18.23 -25.17 20.60
C TYR A 521 18.85 -24.63 19.31
N LYS A 522 18.35 -23.49 18.83
CA LYS A 522 18.94 -22.77 17.69
C LYS A 522 19.61 -21.49 18.20
N PRO A 523 20.96 -21.43 18.32
CA PRO A 523 21.63 -20.21 18.75
C PRO A 523 21.30 -19.02 17.84
N HIS A 524 21.32 -17.80 18.39
CA HIS A 524 21.05 -16.59 17.61
C HIS A 524 22.15 -16.37 16.55
N PRO A 525 21.82 -16.02 15.29
CA PRO A 525 22.82 -15.82 14.23
C PRO A 525 23.92 -14.81 14.56
N ASP A 526 23.58 -13.68 15.20
CA ASP A 526 24.60 -12.69 15.61
C ASP A 526 25.55 -13.21 16.70
N VAL A 527 25.11 -14.18 17.50
CA VAL A 527 25.94 -14.83 18.53
C VAL A 527 26.83 -15.87 17.85
N GLU A 528 26.30 -16.66 16.91
CA GLU A 528 27.07 -17.60 16.09
C GLU A 528 28.17 -16.90 15.27
N ALA A 529 27.88 -15.69 14.78
CA ALA A 529 28.83 -14.87 14.04
C ALA A 529 29.84 -14.13 14.93
N GLY A 530 29.74 -14.25 16.26
CA GLY A 530 30.63 -13.56 17.22
C GLY A 530 30.44 -12.04 17.27
N LEU A 531 29.33 -11.51 16.75
CA LEU A 531 29.08 -10.07 16.62
C LEU A 531 28.54 -9.42 17.90
N ARG A 532 28.02 -10.23 18.83
CA ARG A 532 27.58 -9.76 20.15
C ARG A 532 28.05 -10.69 21.27
N PRO A 533 28.67 -10.14 22.34
CA PRO A 533 28.91 -10.90 23.57
C PRO A 533 27.60 -11.12 24.33
N GLY A 534 27.43 -12.28 24.97
CA GLY A 534 26.32 -12.51 25.92
C GLY A 534 25.18 -13.43 25.47
N GLY A 535 25.35 -14.23 24.41
CA GLY A 535 24.44 -15.35 24.13
C GLY A 535 24.99 -16.68 24.62
N LEU A 536 24.11 -17.65 24.90
CA LEU A 536 24.53 -19.03 25.17
C LEU A 536 25.07 -19.66 23.87
N ALA A 537 26.40 -19.72 23.77
CA ALA A 537 27.12 -20.32 22.65
C ALA A 537 26.83 -21.84 22.59
N ALA A 538 26.99 -22.42 21.40
CA ALA A 538 26.59 -23.80 21.12
C ALA A 538 27.28 -24.83 22.03
N ASP A 539 28.56 -24.60 22.34
CA ASP A 539 29.40 -25.41 23.21
C ASP A 539 29.11 -25.22 24.71
N ALA A 540 28.39 -24.17 25.09
CA ALA A 540 28.01 -23.87 26.47
C ALA A 540 26.63 -24.39 26.85
N VAL A 541 25.89 -25.01 25.91
CA VAL A 541 24.54 -25.55 26.15
C VAL A 541 24.65 -26.87 26.93
N PRO A 542 24.03 -26.99 28.12
CA PRO A 542 24.04 -28.26 28.85
C PRO A 542 23.27 -29.36 28.10
N GLU A 543 23.89 -30.54 27.94
CA GLU A 543 23.35 -31.68 27.19
C GLU A 543 21.99 -32.16 27.74
N GLU A 544 21.76 -32.03 29.04
CA GLU A 544 20.50 -32.42 29.67
C GLU A 544 19.32 -31.48 29.34
N LEU A 545 19.61 -30.27 28.83
CA LEU A 545 18.61 -29.25 28.53
C LEU A 545 18.20 -29.20 27.06
N ALA A 546 19.09 -29.58 26.13
CA ALA A 546 18.81 -29.63 24.70
C ALA A 546 19.37 -30.90 24.07
N ASP A 547 18.51 -31.65 23.37
CA ASP A 547 18.90 -32.89 22.68
C ASP A 547 19.69 -32.60 21.39
N VAL A 548 19.44 -31.44 20.76
CA VAL A 548 20.12 -31.00 19.54
C VAL A 548 20.45 -29.51 19.62
N VAL A 549 21.68 -29.13 19.31
CA VAL A 549 22.08 -27.74 19.08
C VAL A 549 22.24 -27.52 17.56
N ALA A 550 21.29 -26.81 16.97
CA ALA A 550 21.19 -26.66 15.52
C ALA A 550 21.98 -25.44 15.00
N SER A 551 23.30 -25.47 15.11
CA SER A 551 24.15 -24.35 14.66
C SER A 551 24.19 -24.17 13.14
N ASN A 552 24.34 -22.93 12.67
CA ASN A 552 24.58 -22.59 11.26
C ASN A 552 23.54 -23.13 10.26
N CYS A 553 22.29 -23.32 10.69
CA CYS A 553 21.21 -23.77 9.83
C CYS A 553 20.12 -22.70 9.61
N ASP A 554 19.34 -22.88 8.54
CA ASP A 554 18.18 -22.04 8.27
C ASP A 554 17.07 -22.30 9.32
N PRO A 555 16.71 -21.29 10.14
CA PRO A 555 15.64 -21.45 11.12
C PRO A 555 14.27 -21.73 10.47
N MET A 556 14.04 -21.34 9.22
CA MET A 556 12.77 -21.63 8.55
C MET A 556 12.62 -23.11 8.23
N ALA A 557 13.71 -23.75 7.78
CA ALA A 557 13.73 -25.19 7.55
C ALA A 557 13.51 -25.99 8.85
N LEU A 558 14.01 -25.49 9.99
CA LEU A 558 13.72 -26.08 11.30
C LEU A 558 12.24 -25.96 11.68
N LEU A 559 11.59 -24.82 11.41
CA LEU A 559 10.17 -24.64 11.72
C LEU A 559 9.28 -25.66 11.00
N ASP A 560 9.65 -26.09 9.80
CA ASP A 560 8.92 -27.12 9.05
C ASP A 560 9.08 -28.53 9.65
N MET A 561 10.02 -28.73 10.58
CA MET A 561 10.36 -30.02 11.18
C MET A 561 9.91 -30.18 12.65
N VAL A 562 9.36 -29.12 13.26
CA VAL A 562 8.96 -29.10 14.67
C VAL A 562 7.45 -28.92 14.85
N GLN A 563 6.92 -29.36 16.00
CA GLN A 563 5.49 -29.22 16.32
C GLN A 563 5.22 -27.97 17.15
N GLU A 564 6.23 -27.49 17.88
CA GLU A 564 6.08 -26.42 18.85
C GLU A 564 7.34 -25.57 18.95
N VAL A 565 7.17 -24.29 19.28
CA VAL A 565 8.25 -23.34 19.53
C VAL A 565 8.08 -22.75 20.93
N TRP A 566 9.14 -22.77 21.73
CA TRP A 566 9.21 -22.14 23.05
C TRP A 566 10.19 -20.97 23.01
N THR A 567 9.70 -19.76 23.22
CA THR A 567 10.48 -18.54 23.05
C THR A 567 10.24 -17.55 24.19
N MET A 568 11.18 -16.63 24.43
CA MET A 568 10.89 -15.47 25.27
C MET A 568 10.17 -14.40 24.46
N THR A 569 10.88 -13.72 23.56
CA THR A 569 10.36 -12.60 22.76
C THR A 569 10.76 -12.64 21.29
N SER A 570 11.44 -13.70 20.84
CA SER A 570 11.97 -13.81 19.46
C SER A 570 10.90 -13.61 18.40
N LEU A 571 11.24 -12.93 17.31
CA LEU A 571 10.39 -12.86 16.11
C LEU A 571 10.06 -14.27 15.56
N LEU A 572 10.93 -15.25 15.79
CA LEU A 572 10.74 -16.61 15.30
C LEU A 572 9.44 -17.25 15.82
N GLY A 573 8.94 -16.83 16.99
CA GLY A 573 7.64 -17.29 17.47
C GLY A 573 6.49 -16.81 16.59
N PHE A 574 6.52 -15.59 16.05
CA PHE A 574 5.54 -15.14 15.07
C PHE A 574 5.68 -15.89 13.74
N GLU A 575 6.91 -16.10 13.26
CA GLU A 575 7.17 -16.86 12.03
C GLU A 575 6.72 -18.33 12.13
N ALA A 576 6.72 -18.89 13.35
CA ALA A 576 6.19 -20.20 13.69
C ALA A 576 4.65 -20.22 13.67
N LEU A 577 3.99 -19.20 14.22
CA LEU A 577 2.53 -19.05 14.13
C LEU A 577 2.06 -19.02 12.67
N LEU A 578 2.76 -18.27 11.80
CA LEU A 578 2.43 -18.22 10.38
C LEU A 578 2.48 -19.59 9.69
N ARG A 579 3.28 -20.53 10.22
CA ARG A 579 3.44 -21.91 9.71
C ARG A 579 2.53 -22.92 10.43
N GLY A 580 1.67 -22.47 11.33
CA GLY A 580 0.76 -23.32 12.09
C GLY A 580 1.40 -24.11 13.23
N ALA A 581 2.64 -23.81 13.61
CA ALA A 581 3.26 -24.41 14.78
C ALA A 581 2.63 -23.86 16.08
N LYS A 582 2.55 -24.69 17.12
CA LYS A 582 2.15 -24.21 18.46
C LYS A 582 3.27 -23.34 19.02
N VAL A 583 2.90 -22.24 19.70
CA VAL A 583 3.90 -21.31 20.24
C VAL A 583 3.61 -21.04 21.71
N THR A 584 4.62 -21.31 22.54
CA THR A 584 4.63 -21.00 23.97
C THR A 584 5.58 -19.83 24.22
N THR A 585 5.09 -18.78 24.88
CA THR A 585 5.87 -17.56 25.18
C THR A 585 6.16 -17.46 26.68
N LEU A 586 7.42 -17.23 27.04
CA LEU A 586 7.84 -16.96 28.43
C LEU A 586 8.07 -15.46 28.71
N GLY A 587 8.20 -14.66 27.65
CA GLY A 587 8.08 -13.21 27.69
C GLY A 587 6.70 -12.75 27.20
N LEU A 588 6.61 -11.47 26.83
CA LEU A 588 5.42 -10.84 26.25
C LEU A 588 5.76 -10.14 24.92
N PRO A 589 6.15 -10.89 23.86
CA PRO A 589 6.37 -10.30 22.53
C PRO A 589 5.07 -9.71 21.97
N PHE A 590 5.16 -8.95 20.87
CA PHE A 590 4.02 -8.29 20.25
C PHE A 590 2.86 -9.23 19.87
N TYR A 591 3.17 -10.51 19.57
CA TYR A 591 2.19 -11.53 19.18
C TYR A 591 1.65 -12.37 20.35
N ALA A 592 2.09 -12.11 21.59
CA ALA A 592 1.55 -12.75 22.80
C ALA A 592 0.37 -11.97 23.39
N GLY A 593 -0.57 -12.68 24.02
CA GLY A 593 -1.75 -12.09 24.68
C GLY A 593 -3.02 -12.04 23.86
N TRP A 594 -2.96 -12.44 22.59
CA TRP A 594 -4.08 -12.36 21.64
C TRP A 594 -4.87 -13.67 21.49
N GLY A 595 -4.51 -14.71 22.23
CA GLY A 595 -5.15 -16.03 22.17
C GLY A 595 -4.59 -16.98 21.11
N LEU A 596 -3.54 -16.59 20.38
CA LEU A 596 -2.85 -17.41 19.38
C LEU A 596 -1.64 -18.17 19.95
N THR A 597 -1.22 -17.83 21.17
CA THR A 597 -0.05 -18.39 21.88
C THR A 597 -0.44 -18.95 23.24
N GLN A 598 0.35 -19.88 23.77
CA GLN A 598 0.31 -20.24 25.18
C GLN A 598 1.24 -19.31 25.96
N ASP A 599 0.67 -18.28 26.59
CA ASP A 599 1.43 -17.28 27.33
C ASP A 599 1.70 -17.73 28.77
N LYS A 600 2.97 -17.73 29.19
CA LYS A 600 3.36 -18.03 30.58
C LYS A 600 3.41 -16.78 31.47
N ARG A 601 3.19 -15.61 30.88
CA ARG A 601 3.03 -14.34 31.59
C ARG A 601 1.62 -13.80 31.34
N THR A 602 1.08 -13.11 32.35
CA THR A 602 -0.17 -12.39 32.21
C THR A 602 0.00 -11.26 31.18
N PRO A 603 -0.79 -11.25 30.09
CA PRO A 603 -0.75 -10.17 29.11
C PRO A 603 -1.21 -8.84 29.71
N PRO A 604 -0.77 -7.70 29.14
CA PRO A 604 -1.23 -6.38 29.58
C PRO A 604 -2.72 -6.18 29.26
N PRO A 605 -3.42 -5.30 30.00
CA PRO A 605 -4.88 -5.16 29.93
C PRO A 605 -5.40 -4.60 28.61
N TRP A 606 -4.57 -4.07 27.70
CA TRP A 606 -5.01 -3.63 26.37
C TRP A 606 -5.03 -4.76 25.33
N ARG A 607 -4.43 -5.93 25.61
CA ARG A 607 -4.44 -7.09 24.69
C ARG A 607 -5.63 -8.01 24.94
N GLN A 608 -6.85 -7.46 24.84
CA GLN A 608 -8.10 -8.20 25.08
C GLN A 608 -8.72 -8.78 23.81
N ALA A 609 -8.43 -8.19 22.65
CA ALA A 609 -8.94 -8.66 21.38
C ALA A 609 -8.48 -10.10 21.08
N ARG A 610 -9.22 -10.78 20.19
CA ARG A 610 -8.96 -12.16 19.76
C ARG A 610 -8.92 -12.24 18.23
N PRO A 611 -7.91 -11.62 17.59
CA PRO A 611 -7.71 -11.78 16.16
C PRO A 611 -7.41 -13.23 15.81
N ASP A 612 -7.83 -13.66 14.62
CA ASP A 612 -7.29 -14.87 14.03
C ASP A 612 -5.86 -14.63 13.50
N LEU A 613 -5.23 -15.69 12.97
CA LEU A 613 -3.87 -15.61 12.45
C LEU A 613 -3.75 -14.61 11.28
N LEU A 614 -4.78 -14.50 10.44
CA LEU A 614 -4.77 -13.59 9.30
C LEU A 614 -4.88 -12.14 9.77
N GLY A 615 -5.70 -11.86 10.79
CA GLY A 615 -5.83 -10.55 11.41
C GLY A 615 -4.53 -10.08 12.05
N LEU A 616 -3.90 -10.96 12.82
CA LEU A 616 -2.56 -10.69 13.38
C LEU A 616 -1.54 -10.42 12.26
N ALA A 617 -1.50 -11.27 11.23
CA ALA A 617 -0.56 -11.11 10.14
C ALA A 617 -0.80 -9.84 9.31
N HIS A 618 -2.05 -9.45 9.09
CA HIS A 618 -2.41 -8.21 8.39
C HIS A 618 -1.90 -6.99 9.16
N ALA A 619 -2.21 -6.91 10.46
CA ALA A 619 -1.74 -5.83 11.30
C ALA A 619 -0.20 -5.73 11.30
N VAL A 620 0.47 -6.87 11.46
CA VAL A 620 1.93 -6.95 11.63
C VAL A 620 2.70 -6.74 10.32
N LEU A 621 2.22 -7.25 9.19
CA LEU A 621 2.96 -7.25 7.91
C LEU A 621 2.43 -6.26 6.86
N ILE A 622 1.24 -5.68 7.06
CA ILE A 622 0.62 -4.80 6.07
C ILE A 622 0.36 -3.41 6.70
N ASP A 623 -0.36 -3.35 7.82
CA ASP A 623 -0.77 -2.07 8.39
C ASP A 623 0.33 -1.35 9.17
N TYR A 624 1.13 -2.07 9.95
CA TYR A 624 2.10 -1.45 10.85
C TYR A 624 3.38 -0.98 10.14
N PRO A 625 4.14 -1.86 9.46
CA PRO A 625 5.37 -1.47 8.78
C PRO A 625 5.13 -0.60 7.54
N ARG A 626 6.11 0.23 7.24
CA ARG A 626 6.27 0.92 5.96
C ARG A 626 7.36 0.23 5.16
N TYR A 627 7.10 -0.04 3.89
CA TYR A 627 8.04 -0.69 2.99
C TYR A 627 8.59 0.27 1.94
N PHE A 628 9.80 -0.03 1.48
CA PHE A 628 10.51 0.76 0.48
C PHE A 628 11.19 -0.17 -0.52
N ASP A 629 10.95 0.08 -1.81
CA ASP A 629 11.63 -0.66 -2.87
C ASP A 629 12.97 0.00 -3.18
N PRO A 630 14.11 -0.65 -2.89
CA PRO A 630 15.42 -0.07 -3.13
C PRO A 630 15.77 0.09 -4.62
N VAL A 631 15.03 -0.59 -5.51
CA VAL A 631 15.24 -0.53 -6.97
C VAL A 631 14.61 0.75 -7.53
N THR A 632 13.30 0.91 -7.31
CA THR A 632 12.58 2.12 -7.78
C THR A 632 12.78 3.34 -6.88
N LYS A 633 13.27 3.13 -5.64
CA LYS A 633 13.43 4.15 -4.59
C LYS A 633 12.12 4.83 -4.19
N HIS A 634 11.04 4.08 -4.15
CA HIS A 634 9.72 4.57 -3.75
C HIS A 634 9.14 3.72 -2.60
N PRO A 635 8.24 4.29 -1.79
CA PRO A 635 7.37 3.51 -0.92
C PRO A 635 6.67 2.43 -1.75
N CYS A 636 6.50 1.24 -1.21
CA CYS A 636 5.92 0.11 -1.92
C CYS A 636 5.07 -0.75 -0.97
N PRO A 637 4.22 -1.64 -1.50
CA PRO A 637 3.51 -2.61 -0.68
C PRO A 637 4.42 -3.82 -0.32
N PRO A 638 4.14 -4.56 0.77
CA PRO A 638 4.99 -5.66 1.27
C PRO A 638 5.32 -6.72 0.21
N GLU A 639 4.39 -6.98 -0.70
CA GLU A 639 4.52 -7.97 -1.77
C GLU A 639 5.69 -7.61 -2.72
N VAL A 640 5.97 -6.32 -2.95
CA VAL A 640 7.17 -5.90 -3.71
C VAL A 640 8.43 -6.33 -2.97
N VAL A 641 8.50 -6.11 -1.65
CA VAL A 641 9.68 -6.47 -0.86
C VAL A 641 9.90 -7.98 -0.86
N VAL A 642 8.83 -8.76 -0.74
CA VAL A 642 8.85 -10.22 -0.89
C VAL A 642 9.42 -10.63 -2.26
N GLU A 643 8.97 -10.02 -3.35
CA GLU A 643 9.51 -10.26 -4.70
C GLU A 643 11.02 -9.90 -4.81
N ARG A 644 11.46 -8.82 -4.17
CA ARG A 644 12.88 -8.41 -4.13
C ARG A 644 13.74 -9.38 -3.34
N LEU A 645 13.28 -9.79 -2.16
CA LEU A 645 13.98 -10.77 -1.31
C LEU A 645 14.12 -12.10 -2.05
N LYS A 646 13.06 -12.58 -2.70
CA LYS A 646 13.06 -13.81 -3.50
C LYS A 646 14.10 -13.77 -4.63
N THR A 647 14.09 -12.71 -5.44
CA THR A 647 14.95 -12.59 -6.62
C THR A 647 16.40 -12.20 -6.29
N GLY A 648 16.65 -11.71 -5.07
CA GLY A 648 17.96 -11.19 -4.67
C GLY A 648 18.31 -9.85 -5.34
N ALA A 649 17.35 -9.18 -5.95
CA ALA A 649 17.49 -7.87 -6.59
C ALA A 649 17.60 -6.74 -5.55
N LEU A 650 18.59 -6.83 -4.67
CA LEU A 650 18.85 -5.89 -3.58
C LEU A 650 20.19 -5.16 -3.83
N PRO A 651 20.29 -3.86 -3.49
CA PRO A 651 21.57 -3.16 -3.54
C PRO A 651 22.56 -3.83 -2.58
N LYS A 652 23.77 -4.11 -3.05
CA LYS A 652 24.85 -4.58 -2.19
C LYS A 652 25.32 -3.45 -1.27
N PRO A 653 25.77 -3.73 -0.03
CA PRO A 653 26.37 -2.72 0.84
C PRO A 653 27.52 -2.00 0.12
N GLY A 654 27.52 -0.67 0.15
CA GLY A 654 28.62 0.12 -0.40
C GLY A 654 29.94 -0.17 0.30
N LEU A 655 31.07 0.07 -0.36
CA LEU A 655 32.41 -0.21 0.18
C LEU A 655 32.65 0.43 1.56
N GLY A 656 32.14 1.65 1.78
CA GLY A 656 32.20 2.34 3.09
C GLY A 656 31.40 1.65 4.21
N ASN A 657 30.21 1.11 3.91
CA ASN A 657 29.44 0.34 4.88
C ASN A 657 30.11 -1.01 5.20
N ARG A 658 30.74 -1.64 4.20
CA ARG A 658 31.53 -2.86 4.44
C ARG A 658 32.74 -2.59 5.32
N ALA A 659 33.45 -1.49 5.08
CA ALA A 659 34.57 -1.09 5.93
C ALA A 659 34.12 -0.75 7.36
N LEU A 660 33.02 -0.01 7.51
CA LEU A 660 32.46 0.36 8.81
C LEU A 660 31.93 -0.87 9.58
N SER A 661 31.26 -1.81 8.90
CA SER A 661 30.78 -3.06 9.51
C SER A 661 31.96 -3.93 9.97
N LYS A 662 33.02 -4.04 9.15
CA LYS A 662 34.26 -4.72 9.54
C LYS A 662 34.97 -4.06 10.72
N LEU A 663 35.00 -2.72 10.74
CA LEU A 663 35.56 -1.94 11.85
C LEU A 663 34.69 -2.06 13.12
N GLN A 664 33.37 -2.12 13.00
CA GLN A 664 32.48 -2.37 14.14
C GLN A 664 32.66 -3.79 14.68
N GLY A 665 32.78 -4.81 13.82
CA GLY A 665 33.08 -6.18 14.21
C GLY A 665 34.47 -6.32 14.87
N SER A 666 35.49 -5.67 14.31
CA SER A 666 36.84 -5.69 14.90
C SER A 666 36.89 -4.93 16.22
N LEU A 667 36.28 -3.74 16.33
CA LEU A 667 36.24 -2.97 17.57
C LEU A 667 35.35 -3.60 18.65
N ALA A 668 34.28 -4.32 18.27
CA ALA A 668 33.47 -5.10 19.21
C ALA A 668 34.30 -6.21 19.88
N THR A 669 35.26 -6.79 19.15
CA THR A 669 36.22 -7.78 19.69
C THR A 669 37.13 -7.17 20.77
N TYR A 670 37.42 -5.86 20.69
CA TYR A 670 38.24 -5.11 21.66
C TYR A 670 37.46 -4.35 22.72
N ALA A 671 36.12 -4.46 22.76
CA ALA A 671 35.27 -3.73 23.70
C ALA A 671 35.59 -4.04 25.18
N HIS A 672 36.21 -5.19 25.47
CA HIS A 672 36.68 -5.58 26.80
C HIS A 672 37.81 -4.69 27.35
N LEU A 673 38.56 -4.00 26.47
CA LEU A 673 39.64 -3.08 26.87
C LEU A 673 39.12 -1.68 27.27
N TRP A 674 37.86 -1.36 26.97
CA TRP A 674 37.28 -0.01 27.14
C TRP A 674 36.11 0.01 28.14
N ARG A 675 35.74 -1.15 28.73
CA ARG A 675 34.65 -1.29 29.72
C ARG A 675 35.13 -1.53 31.16
N ARG A 676 36.44 -1.38 31.44
CA ARG A 676 36.94 -1.20 32.81
C ARG A 676 37.27 0.27 33.01
N GLY A 677 36.24 1.03 33.41
CA GLY A 677 36.30 2.42 33.81
C GLY A 677 35.08 2.72 34.64
#